data_AF-A0A938LJ02-F1
#
_entry.id   AF-A0A938LJ02-F1
#
_cell.length_a   1.000
_cell.length_b   1.000
_cell.length_c   1.000
_cell.angle_alpha   90.00
_cell.angle_beta   90.00
_cell.angle_gamma   90.00
#
_symmetry.space_group_name_H-M   'P 1'
#
loop_
_entity.id
_entity.type
_entity.pdbx_description
1 polymer ?
#
loop_
_entity_poly.entity_id
_entity_poly.type
_entity_poly.pdbx_seq_one_letter_code
_entity_poly.pdbx_strand_id
1 'polypeptide(L)'
;MAIRGGALRRGVDAFVRRSFVSSAWRSARARRHKRRTVRSLALEPFEDRRMLSAAPIGRDDLAYHTPIDTPLVVAAPQGVLSNDWDPENTALQATLVDSPASGTLSQFNAATGAFTYTPQTAFEGIDTFTYRASDGTDQSPLVTVQIAVGGTLTGRLALEDQNRAGMPLTGGLIFSEGLTPAVGLVYHSLTIPQPIVALETMVPASESVPDEIRAQWTVNGVAGSVYSYDATGLQPGQPFRIALQADATSLATGRYAYQVTLTSVHGVTEFTRTITGHVEIVNRSSSTHAFGRGWNWQGLETLTLQTGGVLWVRDMGESYWFAEKTGGGYERAIGDESYASLTADAGGTYTLTDKHGFKRTFSSAGQLVESRDRWGSVTTYAYASGLLSQITDPYGRTTSLGYTSGRLSSVTDFAGRAANLSYDTDGRLVEILQPDPDGAGPQTRPATSFGYSASHLLNQRTDPIGRTTQFTFGSNGRLTQVTYPGGATESFIPSQTVGLPTGSNGNTPATTPVWSQQTDPRGKTWRSQTDRFGRTTATRDPLNYETTIERDLEGNEVRVTRPDPDGAGPLGILVDVAGYNSLGDVVHQRYADGGTITATYTTDFHLPASVTDELGQVSSFTYDSVGNAVSATDAAGQTSTMTYNARGFLLTKTSPDPDGVGPLSPITTTLAYDSLDRMTSVTFGDNSTQQFAYDSADNRVSVTDELGHATLYTFDALDRLTRVVDREGAATDRVLDAAGQLVQTIDALGGVTDYEYDSRGRLTRVRQPDPDGAGPLDRPESQWAYDAAGNVASEGSPIWQIGYGLTHDYDDAGRRTATHRVTAGTNEYYTYDALGRVLSATDAQGRVTTYQYNARGRTTRIELNDPDGSGPQHGPTHL
;
A
#
# COMPACT_ATOMS: atom_id res chain seq x y z
N MET A 1 -15.41 1.44 -5.12
CA MET A 1 -14.53 1.97 -4.07
C MET A 1 -14.93 1.28 -2.77
N ALA A 2 -14.26 0.20 -2.40
CA ALA A 2 -14.53 -0.57 -1.18
C ALA A 2 -13.17 -0.84 -0.53
N ILE A 3 -12.79 0.03 0.40
CA ILE A 3 -11.60 -0.14 1.23
C ILE A 3 -12.03 -1.04 2.38
N ARG A 4 -12.02 -2.35 2.13
CA ARG A 4 -12.14 -3.35 3.20
C ARG A 4 -10.75 -3.83 3.55
N GLY A 5 -10.44 -3.76 4.84
CA GLY A 5 -9.19 -4.18 5.46
C GLY A 5 -8.67 -5.48 4.86
N GLY A 6 -7.60 -5.35 4.08
CA GLY A 6 -6.90 -6.43 3.40
C GLY A 6 -5.42 -6.09 3.29
N ALA A 7 -4.87 -5.43 4.29
CA ALA A 7 -3.46 -5.08 4.38
C ALA A 7 -2.83 -5.80 5.58
N LEU A 8 -2.78 -7.13 5.56
CA LEU A 8 -2.11 -7.92 6.62
C LEU A 8 -1.63 -9.29 6.12
N ARG A 9 -1.01 -9.36 4.92
CA ARG A 9 -0.35 -10.58 4.38
C ARG A 9 0.82 -10.30 3.41
N ARG A 10 1.34 -9.08 3.32
CA ARG A 10 2.38 -8.73 2.35
C ARG A 10 3.71 -8.53 3.08
N GLY A 11 4.63 -9.45 2.85
CA GLY A 11 6.02 -9.35 3.31
C GLY A 11 6.85 -10.45 2.68
N VAL A 12 6.39 -11.71 2.79
CA VAL A 12 7.13 -12.87 2.22
C VAL A 12 6.25 -13.83 1.42
N ASP A 13 4.99 -14.02 1.83
CA ASP A 13 4.03 -14.90 1.13
C ASP A 13 3.69 -14.38 -0.29
N ALA A 14 3.85 -13.07 -0.54
CA ALA A 14 3.71 -12.46 -1.87
C ALA A 14 4.97 -12.60 -2.75
N PHE A 15 6.15 -12.72 -2.14
CA PHE A 15 7.43 -12.82 -2.84
C PHE A 15 7.62 -14.21 -3.45
N VAL A 16 7.13 -15.26 -2.77
CA VAL A 16 7.09 -16.63 -3.29
C VAL A 16 5.89 -16.86 -4.24
N ARG A 17 4.80 -16.08 -4.11
CA ARG A 17 3.60 -16.25 -4.96
C ARG A 17 3.58 -15.43 -6.25
N ARG A 18 4.31 -14.31 -6.34
CA ARG A 18 4.32 -13.46 -7.55
C ARG A 18 5.40 -13.79 -8.59
N SER A 19 6.28 -14.75 -8.29
CA SER A 19 7.25 -15.28 -9.26
C SER A 19 7.14 -16.80 -9.34
N PHE A 20 6.51 -17.27 -10.41
CA PHE A 20 6.70 -18.60 -11.01
C PHE A 20 6.60 -19.85 -10.12
N VAL A 21 5.42 -20.21 -9.59
CA VAL A 21 5.13 -21.64 -9.29
C VAL A 21 3.63 -21.95 -9.45
N SER A 22 3.18 -22.26 -10.66
CA SER A 22 1.86 -22.91 -10.89
C SER A 22 1.95 -24.35 -11.39
N SER A 23 3.14 -24.97 -11.46
CA SER A 23 3.26 -26.34 -12.00
C SER A 23 4.09 -27.35 -11.21
N ALA A 24 4.69 -27.01 -10.06
CA ALA A 24 5.46 -27.97 -9.25
C ALA A 24 4.70 -28.59 -8.06
N TRP A 25 3.45 -28.18 -7.80
CA TRP A 25 2.60 -28.80 -6.76
C TRP A 25 1.52 -29.69 -7.36
N ARG A 26 1.94 -30.80 -7.97
CA ARG A 26 1.11 -32.01 -8.24
C ARG A 26 2.01 -33.07 -8.85
N SER A 27 2.77 -33.79 -8.02
CA SER A 27 3.27 -35.16 -8.31
C SER A 27 4.13 -35.69 -7.16
N ALA A 28 3.51 -36.18 -6.09
CA ALA A 28 4.14 -37.17 -5.21
C ALA A 28 3.09 -37.86 -4.33
N ARG A 29 2.22 -38.66 -4.94
CA ARG A 29 1.44 -39.66 -4.21
C ARG A 29 1.39 -40.96 -4.99
N ALA A 30 2.44 -41.77 -4.85
CA ALA A 30 2.39 -43.23 -4.75
C ALA A 30 3.80 -43.82 -4.88
N ARG A 31 4.33 -44.38 -3.79
CA ARG A 31 4.64 -45.82 -3.68
C ARG A 31 5.17 -46.15 -2.29
N ARG A 32 4.65 -47.25 -1.77
CA ARG A 32 4.75 -47.75 -0.40
C ARG A 32 5.93 -48.72 -0.27
N HIS A 33 6.47 -48.78 0.95
CA HIS A 33 7.36 -49.81 1.54
C HIS A 33 8.87 -49.74 1.27
N LYS A 34 9.63 -49.37 2.31
CA LYS A 34 10.35 -50.34 3.18
C LYS A 34 10.82 -49.68 4.48
N ARG A 35 10.50 -50.33 5.60
CA ARG A 35 11.03 -50.01 6.94
C ARG A 35 12.56 -50.13 6.93
N ARG A 36 13.26 -49.11 7.43
CA ARG A 36 14.55 -49.32 8.12
C ARG A 36 14.80 -48.23 9.15
N THR A 37 14.91 -48.69 10.39
CA THR A 37 15.28 -47.95 11.59
C THR A 37 16.72 -47.44 11.49
N VAL A 38 16.95 -46.15 11.73
CA VAL A 38 18.28 -45.56 12.04
C VAL A 38 18.01 -44.44 13.06
N ARG A 39 18.14 -44.72 14.37
CA ARG A 39 19.28 -44.38 15.23
C ARG A 39 19.83 -42.96 15.02
N SER A 40 19.57 -42.14 16.03
CA SER A 40 20.30 -40.94 16.43
C SER A 40 21.79 -40.93 16.09
N LEU A 41 22.21 -39.96 15.28
CA LEU A 41 23.53 -39.32 15.33
C LEU A 41 23.23 -37.82 15.35
N ALA A 42 23.34 -37.18 16.51
CA ALA A 42 24.56 -36.51 16.97
C ALA A 42 24.92 -35.32 16.08
N LEU A 43 24.56 -34.14 16.58
CA LEU A 43 25.06 -32.85 16.15
C LEU A 43 26.59 -32.87 16.14
N GLU A 44 27.18 -32.41 15.04
CA GLU A 44 28.38 -31.57 15.09
C GLU A 44 28.20 -30.41 14.08
N PRO A 45 28.74 -29.22 14.40
CA PRO A 45 28.37 -27.97 13.76
C PRO A 45 29.13 -27.80 12.44
N PHE A 46 28.41 -27.52 11.36
CA PHE A 46 29.02 -26.88 10.21
C PHE A 46 29.17 -25.39 10.54
N GLU A 47 30.36 -25.02 10.98
CA GLU A 47 30.77 -23.61 11.05
C GLU A 47 30.82 -22.97 9.65
N ASP A 48 30.50 -21.68 9.65
CA ASP A 48 30.87 -20.66 8.66
C ASP A 48 30.36 -20.85 7.22
N ARG A 49 29.03 -20.82 7.07
CA ARG A 49 28.50 -19.83 6.14
C ARG A 49 28.35 -18.55 6.94
N ARG A 50 29.21 -17.56 6.69
CA ARG A 50 28.96 -16.18 7.11
C ARG A 50 27.54 -15.84 6.69
N MET A 51 26.61 -15.92 7.65
CA MET A 51 25.34 -15.23 7.53
C MET A 51 25.74 -13.77 7.35
N LEU A 52 25.24 -13.14 6.28
CA LEU A 52 25.33 -11.69 6.19
C LEU A 52 24.57 -11.17 7.41
N SER A 53 25.28 -10.57 8.35
CA SER A 53 24.70 -9.88 9.51
C SER A 53 23.74 -8.82 8.98
N ALA A 54 22.58 -8.64 9.59
CA ALA A 54 21.81 -7.44 9.30
C ALA A 54 22.45 -6.27 10.06
N ALA A 55 22.47 -5.09 9.46
CA ALA A 55 22.97 -3.92 10.18
C ALA A 55 22.07 -3.62 11.39
N PRO A 56 22.64 -3.18 12.53
CA PRO A 56 21.87 -2.70 13.66
C PRO A 56 20.88 -1.60 13.29
N ILE A 57 19.74 -1.59 13.97
CA ILE A 57 18.74 -0.55 13.84
C ILE A 57 18.90 0.42 15.00
N GLY A 58 19.48 1.58 14.67
CA GLY A 58 19.59 2.70 15.59
C GLY A 58 18.35 3.59 15.56
N ARG A 59 17.82 3.99 16.72
CA ARG A 59 16.65 4.87 16.86
C ARG A 59 17.04 6.18 17.52
N ASP A 60 16.64 7.29 16.88
CA ASP A 60 16.94 8.63 17.38
C ASP A 60 16.51 8.81 18.85
N ASP A 61 17.42 9.33 19.68
CA ASP A 61 17.20 9.61 21.09
C ASP A 61 16.81 11.07 21.31
N LEU A 62 15.50 11.33 21.39
CA LEU A 62 14.96 12.69 21.34
C LEU A 62 14.39 13.20 22.68
N ALA A 63 14.63 12.48 23.77
CA ALA A 63 13.98 12.72 25.07
C ALA A 63 14.91 13.32 26.14
N TYR A 64 16.19 13.54 25.83
CA TYR A 64 17.15 14.05 26.81
C TYR A 64 16.95 15.54 27.05
N HIS A 65 17.10 15.96 28.31
CA HIS A 65 16.96 17.35 28.70
C HIS A 65 17.75 17.68 29.96
N THR A 66 18.06 18.95 30.14
CA THR A 66 18.69 19.48 31.36
C THR A 66 18.40 20.98 31.53
N PRO A 67 18.35 21.50 32.77
CA PRO A 67 18.31 22.94 32.99
C PRO A 67 19.55 23.65 32.43
N ILE A 68 19.43 24.97 32.22
CA ILE A 68 20.56 25.83 31.85
C ILE A 68 21.69 25.65 32.89
N ASP A 69 22.93 25.62 32.40
CA ASP A 69 24.15 25.47 33.20
C ASP A 69 24.24 24.19 34.06
N THR A 70 23.36 23.22 33.81
CA THR A 70 23.32 21.97 34.58
C THR A 70 23.77 20.78 33.71
N PRO A 71 24.78 20.01 34.12
CA PRO A 71 25.17 18.80 33.40
C PRO A 71 24.07 17.72 33.44
N LEU A 72 23.80 17.10 32.31
CA LEU A 72 22.96 15.91 32.17
C LEU A 72 23.81 14.65 32.32
N VAL A 73 23.43 13.75 33.24
CA VAL A 73 24.05 12.44 33.39
C VAL A 73 23.05 11.36 32.99
N VAL A 74 23.36 10.61 31.93
CA VAL A 74 22.52 9.52 31.40
C VAL A 74 23.18 8.17 31.69
N ALA A 75 22.52 7.36 32.52
CA ALA A 75 22.99 6.03 32.87
C ALA A 75 22.63 5.00 31.78
N ALA A 76 23.32 3.86 31.76
CA ALA A 76 23.14 2.79 30.77
C ALA A 76 21.68 2.38 30.47
N PRO A 77 20.76 2.23 31.46
CA PRO A 77 19.38 1.84 31.17
C PRO A 77 18.59 2.89 30.36
N GLN A 78 19.10 4.12 30.27
CA GLN A 78 18.53 5.24 29.52
C GLN A 78 19.52 5.75 28.48
N GLY A 79 20.65 5.04 28.28
CA GLY A 79 21.70 5.44 27.35
C GLY A 79 21.24 5.32 25.90
N VAL A 80 22.06 5.79 24.97
CA VAL A 80 21.69 5.87 23.55
C VAL A 80 21.35 4.49 22.95
N LEU A 81 21.94 3.41 23.45
CA LEU A 81 21.63 2.04 22.99
C LEU A 81 20.33 1.46 23.57
N SER A 82 19.62 2.19 24.46
CA SER A 82 18.49 1.63 25.22
C SER A 82 17.24 1.38 24.36
N ASN A 83 17.11 2.09 23.25
CA ASN A 83 16.03 1.96 22.27
C ASN A 83 16.52 1.37 20.93
N ASP A 84 17.80 1.03 20.83
CA ASP A 84 18.43 0.38 19.68
C ASP A 84 18.31 -1.14 19.76
N TRP A 85 18.32 -1.78 18.60
CA TRP A 85 18.24 -3.23 18.57
C TRP A 85 18.83 -3.82 17.28
N ASP A 86 19.30 -5.05 17.40
CA ASP A 86 19.87 -5.84 16.32
C ASP A 86 18.91 -6.96 15.90
N PRO A 87 18.60 -7.16 14.60
CA PRO A 87 17.71 -8.23 14.13
C PRO A 87 18.05 -9.64 14.65
N GLU A 88 19.33 -9.93 14.82
CA GLU A 88 19.85 -11.19 15.35
C GLU A 88 19.97 -11.18 16.88
N ASN A 89 19.60 -10.06 17.51
CA ASN A 89 19.69 -9.78 18.94
C ASN A 89 21.14 -9.87 19.47
N THR A 90 22.09 -9.44 18.64
CA THR A 90 23.50 -9.28 18.97
C THR A 90 23.70 -8.09 19.90
N ALA A 91 24.74 -8.15 20.74
CA ALA A 91 25.08 -7.03 21.63
C ALA A 91 25.62 -5.85 20.82
N LEU A 92 25.06 -4.66 21.06
CA LEU A 92 25.40 -3.45 20.32
C LEU A 92 26.50 -2.62 21.00
N GLN A 93 27.24 -1.86 20.18
CA GLN A 93 28.15 -0.81 20.60
C GLN A 93 27.82 0.51 19.91
N ALA A 94 27.87 1.62 20.64
CA ALA A 94 27.68 2.96 20.11
C ALA A 94 29.03 3.60 19.74
N THR A 95 29.14 4.10 18.51
CA THR A 95 30.29 4.87 18.02
C THR A 95 29.87 6.31 17.78
N LEU A 96 30.40 7.25 18.57
CA LEU A 96 30.17 8.68 18.39
C LEU A 96 30.71 9.12 17.02
N VAL A 97 29.91 9.86 16.26
CA VAL A 97 30.28 10.40 14.94
C VAL A 97 30.52 11.90 15.04
N ASP A 98 29.51 12.69 15.45
CA ASP A 98 29.63 14.13 15.65
C ASP A 98 29.35 14.51 17.11
N SER A 99 30.09 15.49 17.63
CA SER A 99 29.90 16.05 18.98
C SER A 99 28.84 17.16 18.99
N PRO A 100 28.26 17.49 20.17
CA PRO A 100 27.38 18.64 20.33
C PRO A 100 28.08 19.96 19.98
N ALA A 101 27.32 20.91 19.44
CA ALA A 101 27.85 22.20 18.99
C ALA A 101 27.85 23.27 20.09
N SER A 102 26.97 23.14 21.08
CA SER A 102 26.74 24.10 22.17
C SER A 102 26.88 23.47 23.56
N GLY A 103 27.74 22.45 23.64
CA GLY A 103 28.00 21.67 24.84
C GLY A 103 29.13 20.66 24.60
N THR A 104 29.42 19.87 25.63
CA THR A 104 30.48 18.85 25.57
C THR A 104 29.97 17.52 26.06
N LEU A 105 30.27 16.45 25.32
CA LEU A 105 30.08 15.08 25.78
C LEU A 105 31.32 14.58 26.51
N SER A 106 31.09 13.95 27.66
CA SER A 106 32.10 13.23 28.42
C SER A 106 31.53 11.88 28.87
N GLN A 107 32.40 10.93 29.21
CA GLN A 107 32.00 9.59 29.66
C GLN A 107 31.09 8.82 28.67
N PHE A 108 31.19 9.08 27.36
CA PHE A 108 30.45 8.33 26.35
C PHE A 108 30.93 6.87 26.31
N ASN A 109 30.11 5.96 26.81
CA ASN A 109 30.45 4.55 26.94
C ASN A 109 29.91 3.76 25.75
N ALA A 110 30.83 3.31 24.88
CA ALA A 110 30.47 2.57 23.68
C ALA A 110 29.68 1.28 23.96
N ALA A 111 29.93 0.57 25.07
CA ALA A 111 29.29 -0.72 25.33
C ALA A 111 27.90 -0.60 25.96
N THR A 112 27.54 0.57 26.52
CA THR A 112 26.28 0.75 27.25
C THR A 112 25.45 1.93 26.78
N GLY A 113 26.01 2.78 25.92
CA GLY A 113 25.38 4.03 25.47
C GLY A 113 25.24 5.10 26.55
N ALA A 114 25.80 4.91 27.76
CA ALA A 114 25.77 5.91 28.82
C ALA A 114 26.64 7.12 28.46
N PHE A 115 26.26 8.33 28.88
CA PHE A 115 27.03 9.55 28.64
C PHE A 115 26.74 10.66 29.66
N THR A 116 27.63 11.65 29.73
CA THR A 116 27.41 12.91 30.44
C THR A 116 27.52 14.07 29.46
N TYR A 117 26.50 14.90 29.39
CA TYR A 117 26.48 16.12 28.58
C TYR A 117 26.58 17.35 29.48
N THR A 118 27.52 18.25 29.20
CA THR A 118 27.63 19.54 29.89
C THR A 118 27.32 20.66 28.89
N PRO A 119 26.24 21.43 29.07
CA PRO A 119 25.92 22.55 28.19
C PRO A 119 26.99 23.64 28.28
N GLN A 120 27.21 24.38 27.19
CA GLN A 120 27.98 25.61 27.23
C GLN A 120 27.29 26.61 28.17
N THR A 121 28.08 27.38 28.92
CA THR A 121 27.53 28.33 29.89
C THR A 121 26.54 29.31 29.23
N ALA A 122 25.38 29.48 29.87
CA ALA A 122 24.25 30.28 29.43
C ALA A 122 23.63 29.85 28.08
N PHE A 123 23.94 28.66 27.56
CA PHE A 123 23.25 28.11 26.41
C PHE A 123 21.82 27.72 26.79
N GLU A 124 20.86 28.19 26.00
CA GLU A 124 19.45 27.80 26.06
C GLU A 124 19.02 27.44 24.63
N GLY A 125 18.44 26.25 24.46
CA GLY A 125 18.08 25.73 23.14
C GLY A 125 18.25 24.21 23.02
N ILE A 126 18.23 23.71 21.79
CA ILE A 126 18.49 22.31 21.48
C ILE A 126 19.94 22.15 21.04
N ASP A 127 20.66 21.21 21.64
CA ASP A 127 21.94 20.72 21.14
C ASP A 127 21.79 19.29 20.61
N THR A 128 22.63 18.91 19.66
CA THR A 128 22.55 17.63 18.95
C THR A 128 23.90 16.98 18.77
N PHE A 129 23.96 15.67 18.92
CA PHE A 129 25.11 14.87 18.54
C PHE A 129 24.67 13.61 17.80
N THR A 130 25.57 12.94 17.08
CA THR A 130 25.23 11.75 16.29
C THR A 130 26.13 10.56 16.63
N TYR A 131 25.58 9.36 16.53
CA TYR A 131 26.34 8.11 16.70
C TYR A 131 25.88 7.04 15.69
N ARG A 132 26.59 5.90 15.66
CA ARG A 132 26.15 4.68 14.98
C ARG A 132 26.15 3.51 15.95
N ALA A 133 25.10 2.70 15.94
CA ALA A 133 25.08 1.40 16.58
C ALA A 133 25.84 0.38 15.70
N SER A 134 26.56 -0.54 16.33
CA SER A 134 27.40 -1.55 15.68
C SER A 134 27.22 -2.90 16.37
N ASP A 135 27.00 -3.96 15.62
CA ASP A 135 27.01 -5.36 16.09
C ASP A 135 28.43 -5.99 16.00
N GLY A 136 29.41 -5.20 15.54
CA GLY A 136 30.78 -5.64 15.29
C GLY A 136 31.06 -6.06 13.84
N THR A 137 30.02 -6.21 13.01
CA THR A 137 30.12 -6.55 11.59
C THR A 137 29.68 -5.37 10.72
N ASP A 138 28.50 -4.84 10.98
CA ASP A 138 27.85 -3.76 10.26
C ASP A 138 27.50 -2.59 11.21
N GLN A 139 27.19 -1.43 10.62
CA GLN A 139 26.81 -0.23 11.37
C GLN A 139 25.44 0.25 10.94
N SER A 140 24.66 0.74 11.91
CA SER A 140 23.42 1.47 11.63
C SER A 140 23.68 2.71 10.76
N PRO A 141 22.64 3.26 10.10
CA PRO A 141 22.61 4.67 9.70
C PRO A 141 22.95 5.61 10.88
N LEU A 142 23.21 6.90 10.58
CA LEU A 142 23.44 7.88 11.65
C LEU A 142 22.20 8.00 12.54
N VAL A 143 22.40 7.83 13.84
CA VAL A 143 21.40 8.04 14.87
C VAL A 143 21.62 9.41 15.48
N THR A 144 20.56 10.20 15.57
CA THR A 144 20.61 11.56 16.12
C THR A 144 20.13 11.56 17.56
N VAL A 145 20.92 12.19 18.42
CA VAL A 145 20.56 12.46 19.80
C VAL A 145 20.27 13.95 19.97
N GLN A 146 19.11 14.28 20.54
CA GLN A 146 18.71 15.66 20.88
C GLN A 146 18.69 15.86 22.38
N ILE A 147 19.33 16.94 22.82
CA ILE A 147 19.32 17.38 24.22
C ILE A 147 18.72 18.77 24.30
N ALA A 148 17.61 18.91 25.03
CA ALA A 148 17.02 20.21 25.34
C ALA A 148 17.72 20.84 26.56
N VAL A 149 18.22 22.06 26.40
CA VAL A 149 18.84 22.85 27.47
C VAL A 149 17.96 24.05 27.77
N GLY A 150 17.33 24.06 28.94
CA GLY A 150 16.33 25.08 29.32
C GLY A 150 14.92 24.84 28.74
N GLY A 151 13.93 25.57 29.29
CA GLY A 151 12.49 25.46 28.98
C GLY A 151 11.78 24.28 29.66
N THR A 152 10.47 24.43 29.94
CA THR A 152 9.68 23.46 30.74
C THR A 152 8.97 22.36 29.95
N LEU A 153 9.22 22.22 28.64
CA LEU A 153 8.59 21.20 27.80
C LEU A 153 9.64 20.37 27.07
N THR A 154 9.64 19.07 27.33
CA THR A 154 10.56 18.11 26.71
C THR A 154 9.85 17.25 25.69
N GLY A 155 10.47 17.02 24.55
CA GLY A 155 9.88 16.20 23.50
C GLY A 155 10.13 16.70 22.09
N ARG A 156 9.60 15.90 21.16
CA ARG A 156 9.86 15.90 19.73
C ARG A 156 8.76 16.65 18.97
N LEU A 157 9.17 17.46 18.00
CA LEU A 157 8.27 17.80 16.90
C LEU A 157 8.00 16.55 16.05
N ALA A 158 6.85 15.92 16.28
CA ALA A 158 6.29 14.95 15.36
C ALA A 158 5.74 15.69 14.14
N LEU A 159 6.63 16.18 13.26
CA LEU A 159 6.21 16.62 11.93
C LEU A 159 5.37 15.50 11.31
N GLU A 160 4.07 15.66 11.31
CA GLU A 160 3.10 14.62 10.93
C GLU A 160 2.57 14.79 9.52
N ASP A 161 2.98 15.84 8.82
CA ASP A 161 2.55 16.04 7.47
C ASP A 161 3.69 15.81 6.50
N GLN A 162 3.38 15.05 5.46
CA GLN A 162 3.17 15.60 4.12
C GLN A 162 2.97 14.40 3.19
N ASN A 163 1.77 14.24 2.63
CA ASN A 163 1.51 13.60 1.32
C ASN A 163 2.08 12.19 1.03
N ARG A 164 2.67 11.45 1.98
CA ARG A 164 3.43 10.22 1.70
C ARG A 164 2.67 8.91 1.81
N ALA A 165 1.50 8.91 2.44
CA ALA A 165 0.67 7.72 2.53
C ALA A 165 -0.65 7.97 1.84
N GLY A 166 -0.79 7.43 0.64
CA GLY A 166 -1.98 7.46 -0.21
C GLY A 166 -3.19 6.72 0.37
N MET A 167 -3.53 6.93 1.64
CA MET A 167 -4.65 6.30 2.34
C MET A 167 -5.64 7.35 2.85
N PRO A 168 -6.97 7.15 2.70
CA PRO A 168 -7.96 8.10 3.25
C PRO A 168 -7.90 8.25 4.78
N LEU A 169 -7.24 7.34 5.48
CA LEU A 169 -6.96 7.41 6.92
C LEU A 169 -6.04 8.57 7.31
N THR A 170 -5.26 9.13 6.37
CA THR A 170 -4.47 10.37 6.56
C THR A 170 -5.29 11.64 6.25
N GLY A 171 -6.58 11.47 5.92
CA GLY A 171 -7.52 12.56 5.66
C GLY A 171 -7.48 13.11 4.23
N GLY A 172 -6.80 12.43 3.30
CA GLY A 172 -6.82 12.74 1.87
C GLY A 172 -7.91 11.98 1.10
N LEU A 173 -8.55 12.63 0.12
CA LEU A 173 -9.31 11.94 -0.92
C LEU A 173 -8.40 11.67 -2.11
N ILE A 174 -8.27 10.39 -2.48
CA ILE A 174 -7.39 9.94 -3.57
C ILE A 174 -8.15 8.92 -4.41
N PHE A 175 -8.19 9.15 -5.71
CA PHE A 175 -8.72 8.20 -6.68
C PHE A 175 -8.21 8.52 -8.08
N SER A 176 -8.34 7.56 -8.98
CA SER A 176 -8.10 7.74 -10.40
C SER A 176 -9.39 7.73 -11.19
N GLU A 177 -9.42 8.47 -12.28
CA GLU A 177 -10.48 8.45 -13.28
C GLU A 177 -9.89 8.11 -14.65
N GLY A 178 -10.47 7.11 -15.31
CA GLY A 178 -10.08 6.74 -16.66
C GLY A 178 -10.51 7.81 -17.68
N LEU A 179 -9.69 8.01 -18.70
CA LEU A 179 -10.01 8.87 -19.86
C LEU A 179 -10.22 8.02 -21.12
N THR A 180 -9.29 7.11 -21.37
CA THR A 180 -9.39 6.05 -22.38
C THR A 180 -8.85 4.78 -21.75
N PRO A 181 -9.00 3.61 -22.37
CA PRO A 181 -8.39 2.40 -21.84
C PRO A 181 -6.89 2.59 -21.60
N ALA A 182 -6.43 2.18 -20.41
CA ALA A 182 -5.07 2.35 -19.89
C ALA A 182 -4.56 3.78 -19.63
N VAL A 183 -5.41 4.82 -19.73
CA VAL A 183 -5.06 6.22 -19.47
C VAL A 183 -5.98 6.83 -18.41
N GLY A 184 -5.44 7.60 -17.48
CA GLY A 184 -6.25 8.24 -16.45
C GLY A 184 -5.64 9.50 -15.83
N LEU A 185 -6.50 10.22 -15.11
CA LEU A 185 -6.12 11.29 -14.20
C LEU A 185 -6.19 10.78 -12.75
N VAL A 186 -5.39 11.38 -11.89
CA VAL A 186 -5.43 11.16 -10.44
C VAL A 186 -5.85 12.44 -9.74
N TYR A 187 -6.79 12.34 -8.81
CA TYR A 187 -7.15 13.42 -7.90
C TYR A 187 -6.52 13.19 -6.54
N HIS A 188 -5.99 14.25 -5.92
CA HIS A 188 -5.47 14.20 -4.56
C HIS A 188 -5.80 15.48 -3.79
N SER A 189 -6.68 15.39 -2.79
CA SER A 189 -7.16 16.59 -2.07
C SER A 189 -6.08 17.33 -1.29
N LEU A 190 -5.05 16.62 -0.80
CA LEU A 190 -3.98 17.25 0.00
C LEU A 190 -2.94 17.99 -0.86
N THR A 191 -3.05 17.90 -2.19
CA THR A 191 -2.26 18.79 -3.08
C THR A 191 -2.85 20.20 -3.16
N ILE A 192 -3.98 20.46 -2.49
CA ILE A 192 -4.39 21.81 -2.10
C ILE A 192 -3.79 22.04 -0.72
N PRO A 193 -2.68 22.81 -0.61
CA PRO A 193 -1.78 22.70 0.52
C PRO A 193 -2.34 23.40 1.75
N GLN A 194 -2.89 22.60 2.66
CA GLN A 194 -3.36 22.98 3.99
C GLN A 194 -2.63 22.12 5.01
N PRO A 195 -1.29 22.28 5.14
CA PRO A 195 -0.50 21.33 5.86
C PRO A 195 -0.76 21.36 7.38
N ILE A 196 -0.52 20.25 8.09
CA ILE A 196 -0.74 20.13 9.54
C ILE A 196 0.50 19.57 10.25
N VAL A 197 1.22 20.41 10.98
CA VAL A 197 2.29 19.91 11.86
C VAL A 197 1.72 19.48 13.20
N ALA A 198 2.20 18.35 13.73
CA ALA A 198 1.94 17.94 15.10
C ALA A 198 3.22 18.01 15.95
N LEU A 199 3.07 18.04 17.26
CA LEU A 199 4.15 18.00 18.23
C LEU A 199 3.71 17.04 19.32
N GLU A 200 4.50 15.99 19.55
CA GLU A 200 4.34 15.09 20.68
C GLU A 200 5.38 15.46 21.75
N THR A 201 4.90 15.98 22.87
CA THR A 201 5.75 16.56 23.91
C THR A 201 5.20 16.20 25.29
N MET A 202 5.96 16.49 26.35
CA MET A 202 5.55 16.32 27.73
C MET A 202 6.07 17.45 28.60
N VAL A 203 5.44 17.65 29.76
CA VAL A 203 6.05 18.42 30.86
C VAL A 203 7.00 17.48 31.60
N PRO A 204 8.27 17.85 31.86
CA PRO A 204 9.19 17.07 32.68
C PRO A 204 8.58 16.73 34.05
N ALA A 205 8.88 15.54 34.55
CA ALA A 205 8.37 15.08 35.85
C ALA A 205 8.84 15.95 37.03
N SER A 206 9.93 16.70 36.87
CA SER A 206 10.54 17.55 37.89
C SER A 206 9.99 18.98 37.94
N GLU A 207 9.05 19.33 37.06
CA GLU A 207 8.62 20.72 36.85
C GLU A 207 7.11 20.90 37.09
N SER A 208 6.71 22.16 37.30
CA SER A 208 5.29 22.51 37.36
C SER A 208 4.68 22.51 35.96
N VAL A 209 3.40 22.18 35.88
CA VAL A 209 2.62 22.25 34.64
C VAL A 209 2.33 23.72 34.32
N PRO A 210 2.46 24.18 33.06
CA PRO A 210 2.07 25.53 32.68
C PRO A 210 0.56 25.74 32.81
N ASP A 211 0.13 26.98 33.00
CA ASP A 211 -1.30 27.36 32.96
C ASP A 211 -1.82 27.33 31.52
N GLU A 212 -0.99 27.77 30.57
CA GLU A 212 -1.31 27.88 29.15
C GLU A 212 -0.09 27.50 28.31
N ILE A 213 -0.32 26.84 27.18
CA ILE A 213 0.68 26.65 26.13
C ILE A 213 0.21 27.41 24.90
N ARG A 214 1.01 28.35 24.39
CA ARG A 214 0.76 29.01 23.11
C ARG A 214 1.66 28.44 22.03
N ALA A 215 1.14 28.29 20.83
CA ALA A 215 1.88 27.76 19.70
C ALA A 215 1.59 28.56 18.42
N GLN A 216 2.63 28.86 17.66
CA GLN A 216 2.52 29.53 16.37
C GLN A 216 3.40 28.83 15.34
N TRP A 217 2.82 28.53 14.18
CA TRP A 217 3.56 27.97 13.06
C TRP A 217 3.84 29.03 12.00
N THR A 218 5.11 29.19 11.67
CA THR A 218 5.62 30.07 10.61
C THR A 218 6.17 29.21 9.47
N VAL A 219 5.67 29.39 8.25
CA VAL A 219 6.16 28.68 7.06
C VAL A 219 6.69 29.69 6.06
N ASN A 220 7.91 29.47 5.58
CA ASN A 220 8.59 30.40 4.67
C ASN A 220 8.62 31.86 5.19
N GLY A 221 8.80 32.03 6.50
CA GLY A 221 8.80 33.33 7.17
C GLY A 221 7.43 33.98 7.37
N VAL A 222 6.34 33.38 6.87
CA VAL A 222 4.97 33.88 7.06
C VAL A 222 4.38 33.24 8.31
N ALA A 223 4.09 34.07 9.32
CA ALA A 223 3.53 33.61 10.58
C ALA A 223 2.04 33.31 10.46
N GLY A 224 1.63 32.12 10.86
CA GLY A 224 0.23 31.73 11.00
C GLY A 224 -0.43 32.28 12.27
N SER A 225 -1.64 31.82 12.55
CA SER A 225 -2.36 32.14 13.78
C SER A 225 -1.62 31.62 15.02
N VAL A 226 -1.75 32.36 16.13
CA VAL A 226 -1.37 31.87 17.45
C VAL A 226 -2.53 31.04 18.01
N TYR A 227 -2.22 29.83 18.47
CA TYR A 227 -3.17 28.93 19.10
C TYR A 227 -2.82 28.77 20.57
N SER A 228 -3.81 28.98 21.44
CA SER A 228 -3.69 28.80 22.88
C SER A 228 -4.33 27.49 23.33
N TYR A 229 -3.57 26.74 24.12
CA TYR A 229 -3.98 25.48 24.73
C TYR A 229 -4.04 25.62 26.24
N ASP A 230 -5.16 25.19 26.80
CA ASP A 230 -5.34 25.03 28.24
C ASP A 230 -4.56 23.79 28.70
N ALA A 231 -3.55 24.01 29.53
CA ALA A 231 -2.73 22.95 30.09
C ALA A 231 -3.23 22.50 31.47
N THR A 232 -4.31 23.10 32.00
CA THR A 232 -4.90 22.73 33.28
C THR A 232 -5.43 21.30 33.23
N GLY A 233 -4.72 20.39 33.92
CA GLY A 233 -5.05 18.96 33.96
C GLY A 233 -3.99 18.04 33.37
N LEU A 234 -3.02 18.56 32.61
CA LEU A 234 -1.83 17.78 32.25
C LEU A 234 -1.08 17.36 33.52
N GLN A 235 -0.41 16.20 33.47
CA GLN A 235 0.42 15.71 34.56
C GLN A 235 1.91 15.81 34.18
N PRO A 236 2.81 16.21 35.10
CA PRO A 236 4.24 16.07 34.89
C PRO A 236 4.59 14.62 34.53
N GLY A 237 5.43 14.42 33.52
CA GLY A 237 5.78 13.10 33.01
C GLY A 237 4.84 12.54 31.94
N GLN A 238 3.66 13.15 31.72
CA GLN A 238 2.67 12.63 30.76
C GLN A 238 2.88 13.22 29.35
N PRO A 239 3.01 12.36 28.31
CA PRO A 239 3.03 12.82 26.93
C PRO A 239 1.66 13.29 26.45
N PHE A 240 1.68 14.34 25.66
CA PHE A 240 0.53 14.96 25.03
C PHE A 240 0.92 15.48 23.65
N ARG A 241 -0.11 15.80 22.87
CA ARG A 241 0.02 16.27 21.49
C ARG A 241 -0.71 17.58 21.28
N ILE A 242 -0.05 18.48 20.54
CA ILE A 242 -0.67 19.65 19.93
C ILE A 242 -0.48 19.59 18.41
N ALA A 243 -1.43 20.11 17.64
CA ALA A 243 -1.32 20.19 16.19
C ALA A 243 -1.68 21.59 15.68
N LEU A 244 -1.02 22.02 14.62
CA LEU A 244 -1.16 23.35 14.01
C LEU A 244 -1.37 23.20 12.52
N GLN A 245 -2.26 23.99 11.95
CA GLN A 245 -2.46 24.04 10.51
C GLN A 245 -1.98 25.37 9.94
N ALA A 246 -1.33 25.32 8.79
CA ALA A 246 -1.00 26.51 8.01
C ALA A 246 -1.78 26.51 6.69
N ASP A 247 -2.10 27.70 6.20
CA ASP A 247 -2.55 27.88 4.82
C ASP A 247 -1.32 28.14 3.94
N ALA A 248 -0.94 27.14 3.15
CA ALA A 248 0.21 27.21 2.24
C ALA A 248 -0.23 27.34 0.77
N THR A 249 -1.50 27.71 0.50
CA THR A 249 -2.05 27.79 -0.87
C THR A 249 -1.35 28.82 -1.75
N SER A 250 -0.69 29.81 -1.15
CA SER A 250 0.12 30.81 -1.85
C SER A 250 1.54 30.33 -2.21
N LEU A 251 2.04 29.24 -1.61
CA LEU A 251 3.38 28.73 -1.85
C LEU A 251 3.38 27.80 -3.06
N ALA A 252 4.34 27.96 -3.96
CA ALA A 252 4.56 27.00 -5.05
C ALA A 252 4.98 25.64 -4.49
N THR A 253 4.87 24.57 -5.30
CA THR A 253 5.48 23.28 -4.96
C THR A 253 6.96 23.46 -4.64
N GLY A 254 7.43 22.88 -3.55
CA GLY A 254 8.81 23.02 -3.08
C GLY A 254 8.97 22.70 -1.61
N ARG A 255 10.22 22.70 -1.14
CA ARG A 255 10.60 22.52 0.26
C ARG A 255 10.86 23.89 0.88
N TYR A 256 10.25 24.14 2.03
CA TYR A 256 10.32 25.43 2.72
C TYR A 256 10.75 25.25 4.17
N ALA A 257 11.56 26.17 4.67
CA ALA A 257 11.86 26.25 6.08
C ALA A 257 10.58 26.61 6.87
N TYR A 258 10.43 26.02 8.05
CA TYR A 258 9.41 26.41 9.01
C TYR A 258 10.01 26.67 10.39
N GLN A 259 9.25 27.40 11.20
CA GLN A 259 9.49 27.58 12.63
C GLN A 259 8.19 27.36 13.40
N VAL A 260 8.23 26.55 14.45
CA VAL A 260 7.15 26.43 15.44
C VAL A 260 7.63 27.07 16.72
N THR A 261 7.00 28.17 17.12
CA THR A 261 7.26 28.85 18.38
C THR A 261 6.27 28.33 19.42
N LEU A 262 6.78 27.80 20.52
CA LEU A 262 6.02 27.32 21.66
C LEU A 262 6.30 28.20 22.86
N THR A 263 5.27 28.64 23.56
CA THR A 263 5.40 29.46 24.76
C THR A 263 4.65 28.80 25.91
N SER A 264 5.35 28.37 26.95
CA SER A 264 4.74 27.89 28.20
C SER A 264 4.57 29.06 29.17
N VAL A 265 3.35 29.23 29.69
CA VAL A 265 2.98 30.34 30.58
C VAL A 265 2.79 29.80 32.00
N HIS A 266 3.49 30.37 32.97
CA HIS A 266 3.39 30.08 34.41
C HIS A 266 3.10 31.38 35.18
N GLY A 267 1.82 31.65 35.43
CA GLY A 267 1.33 32.90 35.96
C GLY A 267 1.64 34.07 35.02
N VAL A 268 2.64 34.87 35.40
CA VAL A 268 3.14 36.01 34.59
C VAL A 268 4.47 35.72 33.88
N THR A 269 5.04 34.53 34.11
CA THR A 269 6.32 34.11 33.51
C THR A 269 6.05 33.36 32.23
N GLU A 270 6.75 33.68 31.15
CA GLU A 270 6.65 32.99 29.87
C GLU A 270 8.03 32.41 29.50
N PHE A 271 8.06 31.15 29.07
CA PHE A 271 9.25 30.51 28.49
C PHE A 271 8.97 30.16 27.05
N THR A 272 9.87 30.53 26.13
CA THR A 272 9.67 30.31 24.70
C THR A 272 10.72 29.36 24.13
N ARG A 273 10.26 28.38 23.36
CA ARG A 273 11.09 27.45 22.59
C ARG A 273 10.74 27.58 21.12
N THR A 274 11.75 27.62 20.26
CA THR A 274 11.55 27.58 18.81
C THR A 274 12.06 26.26 18.25
N ILE A 275 11.23 25.62 17.44
CA ILE A 275 11.58 24.41 16.70
C ILE A 275 11.63 24.77 15.23
N THR A 276 12.68 24.38 14.54
CA THR A 276 12.85 24.68 13.11
C THR A 276 13.02 23.40 12.30
N GLY A 277 12.70 23.49 11.02
CA GLY A 277 12.92 22.39 10.08
C GLY A 277 12.42 22.73 8.70
N HIS A 278 12.11 21.71 7.90
CA HIS A 278 11.60 21.88 6.55
C HIS A 278 10.30 21.11 6.33
N VAL A 279 9.41 21.68 5.54
CA VAL A 279 8.15 21.08 5.10
C VAL A 279 8.12 21.03 3.57
N GLU A 280 7.66 19.90 3.02
CA GLU A 280 7.49 19.70 1.59
C GLU A 280 6.07 20.12 1.19
N ILE A 281 5.93 21.13 0.33
CA ILE A 281 4.64 21.59 -0.16
C ILE A 281 4.46 21.08 -1.57
N VAL A 282 3.34 20.39 -1.82
CA VAL A 282 2.88 20.06 -3.17
C VAL A 282 1.62 20.87 -3.43
N ASN A 283 1.70 21.81 -4.38
CA ASN A 283 0.61 22.72 -4.68
C ASN A 283 0.07 22.50 -6.10
N ARG A 284 -1.15 21.95 -6.18
CA ARG A 284 -1.98 21.83 -7.38
C ARG A 284 -3.29 22.60 -7.23
N SER A 285 -3.33 23.59 -6.34
CA SER A 285 -4.52 24.40 -6.09
C SER A 285 -4.73 25.51 -7.12
N SER A 286 -3.75 25.81 -7.98
CA SER A 286 -3.83 26.91 -8.94
C SER A 286 -5.03 26.76 -9.89
N SER A 287 -5.77 27.85 -10.10
CA SER A 287 -6.83 27.93 -11.11
C SER A 287 -6.31 27.80 -12.53
N THR A 288 -5.01 27.85 -12.78
CA THR A 288 -4.40 27.68 -14.11
C THR A 288 -3.69 26.34 -14.26
N HIS A 289 -3.84 25.42 -13.30
CA HIS A 289 -3.21 24.10 -13.41
C HIS A 289 -3.77 23.33 -14.62
N ALA A 290 -2.87 22.73 -15.40
CA ALA A 290 -3.17 22.17 -16.73
C ALA A 290 -4.26 21.09 -16.71
N PHE A 291 -4.30 20.30 -15.64
CA PHE A 291 -5.26 19.20 -15.46
C PHE A 291 -6.48 19.59 -14.62
N GLY A 292 -6.48 20.81 -14.05
CA GLY A 292 -7.46 21.29 -13.08
C GLY A 292 -6.99 21.18 -11.63
N ARG A 293 -7.63 21.93 -10.74
CA ARG A 293 -7.25 21.97 -9.31
C ARG A 293 -7.31 20.57 -8.68
N GLY A 294 -6.20 20.15 -8.06
CA GLY A 294 -6.07 18.85 -7.38
C GLY A 294 -5.92 17.63 -8.30
N TRP A 295 -5.98 17.82 -9.62
CA TRP A 295 -5.84 16.77 -10.63
C TRP A 295 -4.44 16.73 -11.21
N ASN A 296 -3.96 15.53 -11.56
CA ASN A 296 -2.71 15.33 -12.30
C ASN A 296 -2.83 14.13 -13.25
N TRP A 297 -1.91 14.02 -14.20
CA TRP A 297 -1.81 12.85 -15.06
C TRP A 297 -1.25 11.64 -14.30
N GLN A 298 -1.86 10.46 -14.47
CA GLN A 298 -1.40 9.23 -13.83
C GLN A 298 -0.01 8.81 -14.33
N GLY A 299 0.92 8.58 -13.41
CA GLY A 299 2.33 8.29 -13.71
C GLY A 299 3.16 9.50 -14.17
N LEU A 300 2.62 10.72 -14.20
CA LEU A 300 3.41 11.92 -14.50
C LEU A 300 4.08 12.46 -13.23
N GLU A 301 5.37 12.21 -13.15
CA GLU A 301 6.24 12.69 -12.07
C GLU A 301 6.97 13.98 -12.47
N THR A 302 7.40 14.75 -11.48
CA THR A 302 8.16 15.99 -11.69
C THR A 302 9.27 16.15 -10.66
N LEU A 303 10.30 16.90 -11.03
CA LEU A 303 11.31 17.39 -10.10
C LEU A 303 11.12 18.90 -9.88
N THR A 304 11.21 19.34 -8.63
CA THR A 304 11.33 20.76 -8.28
C THR A 304 12.75 21.01 -7.79
N LEU A 305 13.51 21.77 -8.57
CA LEU A 305 14.92 22.09 -8.29
C LEU A 305 14.98 23.30 -7.35
N GLN A 306 15.72 23.19 -6.25
CA GLN A 306 15.90 24.27 -5.27
C GLN A 306 17.33 24.30 -4.74
N THR A 307 17.70 25.39 -4.06
CA THR A 307 19.00 25.46 -3.38
C THR A 307 19.10 24.35 -2.33
N GLY A 308 20.19 23.57 -2.37
CA GLY A 308 20.48 22.50 -1.41
C GLY A 308 19.83 21.15 -1.74
N GLY A 309 19.11 21.00 -2.86
CA GLY A 309 18.57 19.70 -3.27
C GLY A 309 17.44 19.75 -4.29
N VAL A 310 16.81 18.59 -4.47
CA VAL A 310 15.72 18.40 -5.44
C VAL A 310 14.55 17.71 -4.76
N LEU A 311 13.34 18.25 -4.95
CA LEU A 311 12.10 17.61 -4.52
C LEU A 311 11.53 16.80 -5.67
N TRP A 312 11.52 15.49 -5.55
CA TRP A 312 10.79 14.60 -6.46
C TRP A 312 9.33 14.51 -6.02
N VAL A 313 8.40 14.74 -6.95
CA VAL A 313 6.95 14.68 -6.73
C VAL A 313 6.35 13.66 -7.67
N ARG A 314 5.68 12.65 -7.10
CA ARG A 314 4.98 11.60 -7.85
C ARG A 314 3.61 12.06 -8.32
N ASP A 315 3.01 11.26 -9.19
CA ASP A 315 1.72 11.53 -9.80
C ASP A 315 0.61 11.79 -8.77
N MET A 316 0.53 10.98 -7.71
CA MET A 316 -0.44 11.12 -6.62
C MET A 316 -0.10 12.23 -5.61
N GLY A 317 1.05 12.90 -5.75
CA GLY A 317 1.47 13.99 -4.87
C GLY A 317 2.41 13.59 -3.74
N GLU A 318 2.77 12.31 -3.63
CA GLU A 318 3.86 11.86 -2.75
C GLU A 318 5.16 12.59 -3.13
N SER A 319 5.92 13.03 -2.12
CA SER A 319 7.14 13.80 -2.34
C SER A 319 8.33 13.29 -1.56
N TYR A 320 9.52 13.39 -2.17
CA TYR A 320 10.79 12.91 -1.65
C TYR A 320 11.90 13.92 -1.91
N TRP A 321 12.57 14.35 -0.85
CA TRP A 321 13.68 15.28 -0.94
C TRP A 321 15.03 14.58 -1.08
N PHE A 322 15.74 14.91 -2.14
CA PHE A 322 17.12 14.51 -2.41
C PHE A 322 18.05 15.68 -2.07
N ALA A 323 18.68 15.63 -0.90
CA ALA A 323 19.62 16.66 -0.47
C ALA A 323 20.89 16.62 -1.34
N GLU A 324 21.44 17.78 -1.67
CA GLU A 324 22.70 17.89 -2.40
C GLU A 324 23.90 17.56 -1.49
N LYS A 325 24.84 16.75 -1.97
CA LYS A 325 26.05 16.36 -1.24
C LYS A 325 27.14 17.42 -1.35
N THR A 326 27.91 17.60 -0.29
CA THR A 326 29.18 18.34 -0.32
C THR A 326 30.15 17.65 -1.29
N GLY A 327 30.44 18.29 -2.43
CA GLY A 327 31.27 17.72 -3.50
C GLY A 327 30.50 17.23 -4.73
N GLY A 328 29.18 17.39 -4.78
CA GLY A 328 28.33 17.11 -5.94
C GLY A 328 27.54 15.80 -5.83
N GLY A 329 26.40 15.75 -6.53
CA GLY A 329 25.44 14.64 -6.48
C GLY A 329 24.44 14.75 -5.34
N TYR A 330 23.64 13.71 -5.14
CA TYR A 330 22.51 13.72 -4.20
C TYR A 330 22.54 12.58 -3.18
N GLU A 331 22.06 12.86 -1.98
CA GLU A 331 21.70 11.88 -0.96
C GLU A 331 20.41 11.16 -1.34
N ARG A 332 20.31 9.88 -0.94
CA ARG A 332 19.08 9.12 -1.11
C ARG A 332 17.98 9.72 -0.23
N ALA A 333 16.77 9.80 -0.74
CA ALA A 333 15.63 10.21 0.06
C ALA A 333 15.31 9.18 1.15
N ILE A 334 15.09 9.63 2.39
CA ILE A 334 14.66 8.78 3.51
C ILE A 334 13.16 8.48 3.35
N GLY A 335 12.77 7.23 3.57
CA GLY A 335 11.37 6.79 3.51
C GLY A 335 10.88 6.41 2.11
N ASP A 336 11.75 6.44 1.10
CA ASP A 336 11.44 6.00 -0.26
C ASP A 336 11.56 4.48 -0.39
N GLU A 337 10.43 3.81 -0.58
CA GLU A 337 10.35 2.35 -0.75
C GLU A 337 10.99 1.85 -2.06
N SER A 338 11.20 2.73 -3.04
CA SER A 338 11.90 2.39 -4.29
C SER A 338 13.43 2.44 -4.18
N TYR A 339 13.95 2.99 -3.07
CA TYR A 339 15.38 3.19 -2.83
C TYR A 339 16.06 3.91 -3.99
N ALA A 340 15.38 4.90 -4.57
CA ALA A 340 15.85 5.59 -5.74
C ALA A 340 17.10 6.41 -5.46
N SER A 341 18.00 6.43 -6.44
CA SER A 341 19.13 7.34 -6.51
C SER A 341 18.87 8.41 -7.56
N LEU A 342 19.28 9.66 -7.28
CA LEU A 342 19.18 10.78 -8.21
C LEU A 342 20.58 11.19 -8.68
N THR A 343 20.71 11.39 -9.99
CA THR A 343 21.93 11.86 -10.64
C THR A 343 21.64 13.05 -11.53
N ALA A 344 22.53 14.05 -11.52
CA ALA A 344 22.51 15.13 -12.50
C ALA A 344 23.41 14.74 -13.67
N ASP A 345 22.87 14.76 -14.88
CA ASP A 345 23.55 14.32 -16.09
C ASP A 345 24.19 15.49 -16.86
N ALA A 346 25.07 15.15 -17.80
CA ALA A 346 25.61 16.13 -18.74
C ALA A 346 24.48 16.75 -19.59
N GLY A 347 24.50 18.08 -19.77
CA GLY A 347 23.44 18.79 -20.49
C GLY A 347 22.28 19.27 -19.62
N GLY A 348 22.34 19.06 -18.30
CA GLY A 348 21.38 19.62 -17.33
C GLY A 348 20.11 18.81 -17.14
N THR A 349 20.07 17.55 -17.60
CA THR A 349 19.00 16.61 -17.27
C THR A 349 19.28 15.92 -15.93
N TYR A 350 18.27 15.26 -15.39
CA TYR A 350 18.37 14.50 -14.15
C TYR A 350 17.85 13.09 -14.36
N THR A 351 18.58 12.08 -13.93
CA THR A 351 18.16 10.68 -14.00
C THR A 351 17.96 10.14 -12.60
N LEU A 352 16.74 9.66 -12.34
CA LEU A 352 16.37 8.93 -11.14
C LEU A 352 16.33 7.44 -11.47
N THR A 353 17.08 6.62 -10.72
CA THR A 353 17.17 5.16 -10.91
C THR A 353 16.75 4.44 -9.64
N ASP A 354 15.74 3.58 -9.71
CA ASP A 354 15.33 2.72 -8.59
C ASP A 354 16.27 1.50 -8.42
N LYS A 355 16.13 0.77 -7.31
CA LYS A 355 16.98 -0.41 -7.03
C LYS A 355 16.84 -1.53 -8.06
N HIS A 356 15.75 -1.57 -8.83
CA HIS A 356 15.50 -2.58 -9.86
C HIS A 356 15.92 -2.13 -11.27
N GLY A 357 16.53 -0.95 -11.37
CA GLY A 357 17.08 -0.41 -12.61
C GLY A 357 16.06 0.33 -13.48
N PHE A 358 14.85 0.61 -12.99
CA PHE A 358 13.92 1.48 -13.69
C PHE A 358 14.39 2.93 -13.58
N LYS A 359 14.46 3.60 -14.72
CA LYS A 359 15.00 4.95 -14.86
C LYS A 359 13.92 5.93 -15.28
N ARG A 360 13.99 7.13 -14.71
CA ARG A 360 13.18 8.28 -15.06
C ARG A 360 14.11 9.46 -15.32
N THR A 361 14.06 9.98 -16.54
CA THR A 361 14.88 11.11 -16.97
C THR A 361 14.02 12.36 -17.04
N PHE A 362 14.51 13.42 -16.42
CA PHE A 362 13.84 14.70 -16.33
C PHE A 362 14.66 15.78 -17.05
N SER A 363 13.98 16.73 -17.68
CA SER A 363 14.61 17.90 -18.28
C SER A 363 15.23 18.82 -17.21
N SER A 364 15.98 19.83 -17.65
CA SER A 364 16.49 20.90 -16.78
C SER A 364 15.40 21.73 -16.11
N ALA A 365 14.16 21.68 -16.61
CA ALA A 365 12.99 22.29 -16.00
C ALA A 365 12.27 21.33 -15.03
N GLY A 366 12.78 20.12 -14.81
CA GLY A 366 12.19 19.12 -13.93
C GLY A 366 10.99 18.37 -14.50
N GLN A 367 10.77 18.43 -15.81
CA GLN A 367 9.68 17.70 -16.49
C GLN A 367 10.14 16.30 -16.87
N LEU A 368 9.37 15.25 -16.57
CA LEU A 368 9.67 13.88 -16.99
C LEU A 368 9.66 13.80 -18.52
N VAL A 369 10.76 13.39 -19.14
CA VAL A 369 10.91 13.29 -20.61
C VAL A 369 11.07 11.85 -21.09
N GLU A 370 11.58 10.97 -20.24
CA GLU A 370 11.78 9.55 -20.55
C GLU A 370 11.53 8.71 -19.30
N SER A 371 10.85 7.58 -19.45
CA SER A 371 10.91 6.47 -18.51
C SER A 371 11.41 5.23 -19.24
N ARG A 372 12.27 4.46 -18.56
CA ARG A 372 12.98 3.34 -19.15
C ARG A 372 13.06 2.19 -18.15
N ASP A 373 12.60 1.02 -18.55
CA ASP A 373 12.77 -0.18 -17.75
C ASP A 373 14.19 -0.78 -17.89
N ARG A 374 14.50 -1.79 -17.09
CA ARG A 374 15.80 -2.49 -17.13
C ARG A 374 16.06 -3.26 -18.43
N TRP A 375 15.02 -3.53 -19.22
CA TRP A 375 15.11 -4.17 -20.54
C TRP A 375 15.38 -3.15 -21.65
N GLY A 376 15.36 -1.85 -21.32
CA GLY A 376 15.59 -0.77 -22.25
C GLY A 376 14.33 -0.33 -23.00
N SER A 377 13.14 -0.82 -22.65
CA SER A 377 11.87 -0.33 -23.19
C SER A 377 11.66 1.11 -22.74
N VAL A 378 11.32 1.99 -23.68
CA VAL A 378 11.29 3.44 -23.45
C VAL A 378 9.89 3.99 -23.65
N THR A 379 9.39 4.72 -22.67
CA THR A 379 8.25 5.64 -22.87
C THR A 379 8.78 7.07 -22.86
N THR A 380 8.40 7.87 -23.85
CA THR A 380 8.84 9.27 -23.97
C THR A 380 7.67 10.23 -23.79
N TYR A 381 7.97 11.42 -23.26
CA TYR A 381 7.01 12.45 -22.91
C TYR A 381 7.43 13.76 -23.58
N ALA A 382 6.62 14.23 -24.53
CA ALA A 382 6.90 15.42 -25.31
C ALA A 382 6.04 16.60 -24.85
N TYR A 383 6.64 17.79 -24.80
CA TYR A 383 5.99 19.00 -24.30
C TYR A 383 5.91 20.09 -25.37
N ALA A 384 4.81 20.82 -25.39
CA ALA A 384 4.62 22.01 -26.21
C ALA A 384 4.25 23.19 -25.31
N SER A 385 5.03 24.28 -25.35
CA SER A 385 4.84 25.45 -24.47
C SER A 385 4.79 25.09 -22.97
N GLY A 386 5.56 24.08 -22.54
CA GLY A 386 5.60 23.60 -21.16
C GLY A 386 4.46 22.65 -20.76
N LEU A 387 3.51 22.35 -21.65
CA LEU A 387 2.40 21.42 -21.40
C LEU A 387 2.67 20.07 -22.06
N LEU A 388 2.34 18.97 -21.37
CA LEU A 388 2.52 17.61 -21.89
C LEU A 388 1.63 17.39 -23.10
N SER A 389 2.21 17.26 -24.28
CA SER A 389 1.48 17.22 -25.56
C SER A 389 1.32 15.81 -26.13
N GLN A 390 2.27 14.91 -25.85
CA GLN A 390 2.27 13.56 -26.38
C GLN A 390 3.06 12.62 -25.47
N ILE A 391 2.58 11.39 -25.37
CA ILE A 391 3.29 10.26 -24.74
C ILE A 391 3.47 9.20 -25.82
N THR A 392 4.69 8.70 -25.99
CA THR A 392 4.98 7.61 -26.93
C THR A 392 5.44 6.39 -26.15
N ASP A 393 4.76 5.27 -26.33
CA ASP A 393 5.07 4.01 -25.66
C ASP A 393 6.29 3.30 -26.29
N PRO A 394 6.78 2.17 -25.70
CA PRO A 394 7.93 1.44 -26.22
C PRO A 394 7.80 0.84 -27.62
N TYR A 395 6.60 0.88 -28.20
CA TYR A 395 6.30 0.39 -29.54
C TYR A 395 6.11 1.53 -30.56
N GLY A 396 6.32 2.79 -30.15
CA GLY A 396 6.17 3.95 -31.01
C GLY A 396 4.72 4.42 -31.15
N ARG A 397 3.80 3.90 -30.36
CA ARG A 397 2.38 4.28 -30.38
C ARG A 397 2.16 5.50 -29.49
N THR A 398 1.31 6.41 -29.92
CA THR A 398 1.20 7.73 -29.30
C THR A 398 -0.15 7.98 -28.66
N THR A 399 -0.14 8.50 -27.44
CA THR A 399 -1.28 9.18 -26.81
C THR A 399 -1.07 10.69 -26.90
N SER A 400 -2.02 11.40 -27.49
CA SER A 400 -1.95 12.84 -27.73
C SER A 400 -2.86 13.62 -26.78
N LEU A 401 -2.38 14.77 -26.29
CA LEU A 401 -3.08 15.63 -25.35
C LEU A 401 -3.35 17.00 -25.99
N GLY A 402 -4.62 17.38 -26.06
CA GLY A 402 -5.08 18.66 -26.62
C GLY A 402 -5.45 19.64 -25.51
N TYR A 403 -5.15 20.92 -25.71
CA TYR A 403 -5.39 21.97 -24.73
C TYR A 403 -6.23 23.12 -25.27
N THR A 404 -7.13 23.65 -24.45
CA THR A 404 -7.88 24.88 -24.69
C THR A 404 -7.58 25.87 -23.56
N SER A 405 -7.07 27.05 -23.91
CA SER A 405 -6.69 28.10 -22.92
C SER A 405 -5.76 27.58 -21.82
N GLY A 406 -4.83 26.68 -22.16
CA GLY A 406 -3.86 26.09 -21.23
C GLY A 406 -4.40 24.94 -20.35
N ARG A 407 -5.65 24.51 -20.54
CA ARG A 407 -6.26 23.36 -19.83
C ARG A 407 -6.44 22.17 -20.74
N LEU A 408 -6.23 20.96 -20.24
CA LEU A 408 -6.40 19.71 -20.98
C LEU A 408 -7.85 19.58 -21.43
N SER A 409 -8.14 19.68 -22.72
CA SER A 409 -9.51 19.60 -23.26
C SER A 409 -9.82 18.26 -23.94
N SER A 410 -8.79 17.53 -24.38
CA SER A 410 -8.97 16.24 -25.02
C SER A 410 -7.75 15.34 -24.84
N VAL A 411 -7.99 14.03 -24.75
CA VAL A 411 -6.96 13.01 -24.79
C VAL A 411 -7.34 11.98 -25.83
N THR A 412 -6.42 11.68 -26.74
CA THR A 412 -6.62 10.69 -27.81
C THR A 412 -5.57 9.62 -27.70
N ASP A 413 -5.99 8.37 -27.52
CA ASP A 413 -5.06 7.23 -27.44
C ASP A 413 -4.57 6.79 -28.83
N PHE A 414 -3.71 5.75 -28.83
CA PHE A 414 -3.13 5.22 -30.06
C PHE A 414 -4.15 4.57 -31.01
N ALA A 415 -5.32 4.18 -30.51
CA ALA A 415 -6.41 3.65 -31.32
C ALA A 415 -7.30 4.76 -31.91
N GLY A 416 -6.98 6.04 -31.65
CA GLY A 416 -7.72 7.19 -32.14
C GLY A 416 -8.97 7.52 -31.32
N ARG A 417 -9.13 6.90 -30.15
CA ARG A 417 -10.28 7.11 -29.27
C ARG A 417 -10.06 8.34 -28.42
N ALA A 418 -11.08 9.19 -28.32
CA ALA A 418 -10.94 10.48 -27.66
C ALA A 418 -11.87 10.64 -26.46
N ALA A 419 -11.30 11.01 -25.31
CA ALA A 419 -12.05 11.61 -24.20
C ALA A 419 -11.96 13.13 -24.24
N ASN A 420 -13.02 13.79 -23.80
CA ASN A 420 -13.13 15.24 -23.70
C ASN A 420 -13.34 15.66 -22.25
N LEU A 421 -12.73 16.80 -21.88
CA LEU A 421 -12.76 17.32 -20.52
C LEU A 421 -13.27 18.76 -20.53
N SER A 422 -14.09 19.12 -19.55
CA SER A 422 -14.60 20.47 -19.38
C SER A 422 -14.34 21.02 -17.98
N TYR A 423 -14.19 22.34 -17.88
CA TYR A 423 -13.80 23.03 -16.65
C TYR A 423 -14.73 24.20 -16.37
N ASP A 424 -14.91 24.51 -15.10
CA ASP A 424 -15.55 25.75 -14.69
C ASP A 424 -14.58 26.96 -14.74
N THR A 425 -15.10 28.14 -14.39
CA THR A 425 -14.34 29.39 -14.37
C THR A 425 -13.23 29.43 -13.33
N ASP A 426 -13.31 28.60 -12.28
CA ASP A 426 -12.29 28.48 -11.24
C ASP A 426 -11.16 27.50 -11.61
N GLY A 427 -11.28 26.85 -12.77
CA GLY A 427 -10.32 25.87 -13.26
C GLY A 427 -10.46 24.49 -12.63
N ARG A 428 -11.65 24.11 -12.19
CA ARG A 428 -11.96 22.78 -11.65
C ARG A 428 -12.58 21.91 -12.74
N LEU A 429 -12.15 20.65 -12.83
CA LEU A 429 -12.65 19.68 -13.82
C LEU A 429 -14.09 19.30 -13.48
N VAL A 430 -15.07 19.65 -14.32
CA VAL A 430 -16.50 19.41 -14.02
C VAL A 430 -17.07 18.20 -14.75
N GLU A 431 -16.47 17.78 -15.86
CA GLU A 431 -16.94 16.63 -16.63
C GLU A 431 -15.80 15.96 -17.40
N ILE A 432 -15.83 14.63 -17.46
CA ILE A 432 -15.10 13.79 -18.40
C ILE A 432 -16.14 13.06 -19.27
N LEU A 433 -16.06 13.26 -20.58
CA LEU A 433 -16.87 12.58 -21.59
C LEU A 433 -16.00 11.54 -22.31
N GLN A 434 -16.30 10.26 -22.10
CA GLN A 434 -15.56 9.12 -22.65
C GLN A 434 -15.72 8.98 -24.18
N PRO A 435 -14.86 8.21 -24.88
CA PRO A 435 -15.10 7.82 -26.26
C PRO A 435 -16.51 7.26 -26.48
N ASP A 436 -17.04 7.46 -27.68
CA ASP A 436 -18.33 6.88 -28.05
C ASP A 436 -18.20 5.35 -28.14
N PRO A 437 -18.93 4.57 -27.32
CA PRO A 437 -18.75 3.12 -27.28
C PRO A 437 -19.04 2.43 -28.61
N ASP A 438 -20.08 2.86 -29.34
CA ASP A 438 -20.52 2.21 -30.60
C ASP A 438 -20.43 3.14 -31.82
N GLY A 439 -19.80 4.30 -31.65
CA GLY A 439 -19.44 5.21 -32.73
C GLY A 439 -20.61 6.09 -33.15
N ALA A 440 -21.27 5.77 -34.26
CA ALA A 440 -22.48 6.48 -34.70
C ALA A 440 -23.77 5.71 -34.31
N GLY A 441 -23.66 4.79 -33.36
CA GLY A 441 -24.73 3.93 -32.90
C GLY A 441 -25.65 4.60 -31.87
N PRO A 442 -26.56 3.82 -31.27
CA PRO A 442 -27.53 4.32 -30.31
C PRO A 442 -26.96 4.58 -28.91
N GLN A 443 -25.78 4.07 -28.55
CA GLN A 443 -25.22 4.33 -27.22
C GLN A 443 -24.75 5.77 -27.09
N THR A 444 -25.07 6.39 -25.97
CA THR A 444 -24.55 7.72 -25.64
C THR A 444 -23.17 7.60 -25.02
N ARG A 445 -22.30 8.55 -25.34
CA ARG A 445 -20.99 8.71 -24.67
C ARG A 445 -21.13 8.76 -23.15
N PRO A 446 -20.45 7.89 -22.39
CA PRO A 446 -20.46 7.95 -20.93
C PRO A 446 -19.86 9.26 -20.39
N ALA A 447 -20.59 9.92 -19.49
CA ALA A 447 -20.16 11.18 -18.87
C ALA A 447 -20.03 11.03 -17.35
N THR A 448 -18.84 11.29 -16.80
CA THR A 448 -18.64 11.40 -15.35
C THR A 448 -18.53 12.88 -14.99
N SER A 449 -19.32 13.36 -14.04
CA SER A 449 -19.30 14.75 -13.59
C SER A 449 -18.85 14.93 -12.15
N PHE A 450 -18.33 16.11 -11.84
CA PHE A 450 -17.71 16.43 -10.55
C PHE A 450 -18.23 17.76 -10.00
N GLY A 451 -18.53 17.76 -8.70
CA GLY A 451 -18.89 18.95 -7.93
C GLY A 451 -17.79 19.31 -6.93
N TYR A 452 -17.73 20.59 -6.56
CA TYR A 452 -16.71 21.12 -5.67
C TYR A 452 -17.30 22.01 -4.58
N SER A 453 -16.64 22.01 -3.41
CA SER A 453 -16.93 22.94 -2.32
C SER A 453 -16.50 24.37 -2.66
N ALA A 454 -16.88 25.32 -1.80
CA ALA A 454 -16.39 26.71 -1.86
C ALA A 454 -14.88 26.81 -1.65
N SER A 455 -14.25 25.84 -0.97
CA SER A 455 -12.79 25.70 -0.82
C SER A 455 -12.12 24.95 -1.97
N HIS A 456 -12.84 24.72 -3.08
CA HIS A 456 -12.37 24.04 -4.29
C HIS A 456 -12.00 22.56 -4.11
N LEU A 457 -12.41 21.91 -3.00
CA LEU A 457 -12.25 20.48 -2.80
C LEU A 457 -13.39 19.72 -3.50
N LEU A 458 -13.06 18.62 -4.18
CA LEU A 458 -14.04 17.75 -4.85
C LEU A 458 -15.00 17.14 -3.82
N ASN A 459 -16.24 17.60 -3.80
CA ASN A 459 -17.26 17.18 -2.81
C ASN A 459 -18.34 16.27 -3.41
N GLN A 460 -18.31 16.06 -4.72
CA GLN A 460 -19.28 15.23 -5.41
C GLN A 460 -18.67 14.59 -6.65
N ARG A 461 -19.00 13.32 -6.89
CA ARG A 461 -18.75 12.61 -8.14
C ARG A 461 -20.05 11.94 -8.57
N THR A 462 -20.46 12.15 -9.81
CA THR A 462 -21.62 11.52 -10.43
C THR A 462 -21.17 10.69 -11.62
N ASP A 463 -21.54 9.41 -11.63
CA ASP A 463 -21.15 8.48 -12.67
C ASP A 463 -22.04 8.58 -13.92
N PRO A 464 -21.72 7.84 -15.01
CA PRO A 464 -22.47 7.92 -16.27
C PRO A 464 -23.95 7.52 -16.24
N ILE A 465 -24.41 6.89 -15.16
CA ILE A 465 -25.82 6.53 -14.97
C ILE A 465 -26.48 7.37 -13.86
N GLY A 466 -25.84 8.47 -13.45
CA GLY A 466 -26.40 9.47 -12.54
C GLY A 466 -26.24 9.16 -11.05
N ARG A 467 -25.49 8.12 -10.68
CA ARG A 467 -25.29 7.73 -9.27
C ARG A 467 -24.24 8.63 -8.67
N THR A 468 -24.56 9.21 -7.52
CA THR A 468 -23.74 10.25 -6.88
C THR A 468 -23.09 9.72 -5.61
N THR A 469 -21.77 9.89 -5.51
CA THR A 469 -20.99 9.81 -4.27
C THR A 469 -20.65 11.22 -3.80
N GLN A 470 -20.88 11.51 -2.52
CA GLN A 470 -20.52 12.80 -1.91
C GLN A 470 -19.33 12.63 -0.97
N PHE A 471 -18.49 13.66 -0.91
CA PHE A 471 -17.31 13.73 -0.05
C PHE A 471 -17.40 14.98 0.83
N THR A 472 -17.31 14.78 2.14
CA THR A 472 -17.37 15.86 3.12
C THR A 472 -15.99 16.08 3.72
N PHE A 473 -15.58 17.35 3.81
CA PHE A 473 -14.31 17.75 4.41
C PHE A 473 -14.57 18.60 5.65
N GLY A 474 -13.71 18.46 6.65
CA GLY A 474 -13.68 19.35 7.81
C GLY A 474 -13.20 20.76 7.46
N SER A 475 -13.27 21.67 8.42
CA SER A 475 -12.73 23.04 8.29
C SER A 475 -11.22 23.08 8.01
N ASN A 476 -10.52 21.99 8.33
CA ASN A 476 -9.10 21.78 8.08
C ASN A 476 -8.79 21.14 6.71
N GLY A 477 -9.79 21.01 5.84
CA GLY A 477 -9.61 20.45 4.50
C GLY A 477 -9.32 18.94 4.45
N ARG A 478 -9.50 18.21 5.57
CA ARG A 478 -9.35 16.76 5.62
C ARG A 478 -10.70 16.06 5.42
N LEU A 479 -10.69 14.92 4.73
CA LEU A 479 -11.87 14.09 4.49
C LEU A 479 -12.42 13.57 5.84
N THR A 480 -13.71 13.79 6.08
CA THR A 480 -14.41 13.35 7.30
C THR A 480 -15.55 12.38 7.02
N GLN A 481 -16.11 12.39 5.80
CA GLN A 481 -17.20 11.49 5.44
C GLN A 481 -17.25 11.22 3.94
N VAL A 482 -17.65 10.00 3.58
CA VAL A 482 -18.07 9.60 2.24
C VAL A 482 -19.52 9.14 2.31
N THR A 483 -20.40 9.72 1.50
CA THR A 483 -21.79 9.27 1.34
C THR A 483 -21.94 8.59 0.00
N TYR A 484 -22.18 7.28 0.03
CA TYR A 484 -22.37 6.47 -1.16
C TYR A 484 -23.76 6.67 -1.77
N PRO A 485 -23.95 6.35 -3.07
CA PRO A 485 -25.27 6.30 -3.68
C PRO A 485 -26.25 5.49 -2.82
N GLY A 486 -27.44 6.04 -2.57
CA GLY A 486 -28.43 5.43 -1.67
C GLY A 486 -28.20 5.69 -0.18
N GLY A 487 -27.35 6.65 0.19
CA GLY A 487 -27.35 7.30 1.52
C GLY A 487 -26.49 6.67 2.62
N ALA A 488 -25.92 5.47 2.43
CA ALA A 488 -24.97 4.88 3.38
C ALA A 488 -23.72 5.75 3.50
N THR A 489 -23.25 5.96 4.72
CA THR A 489 -22.13 6.84 5.04
C THR A 489 -20.98 6.11 5.70
N GLU A 490 -19.77 6.47 5.33
CA GLU A 490 -18.54 6.08 6.00
C GLU A 490 -17.87 7.32 6.58
N SER A 491 -17.40 7.27 7.83
CA SER A 491 -16.84 8.44 8.54
C SER A 491 -15.39 8.23 8.90
N PHE A 492 -14.62 9.32 8.95
CA PHE A 492 -13.17 9.32 9.13
C PHE A 492 -12.73 10.36 10.17
N ILE A 493 -11.80 9.97 11.04
CA ILE A 493 -11.07 10.88 11.94
C ILE A 493 -9.58 10.68 11.64
N PRO A 494 -8.94 11.56 10.86
CA PRO A 494 -7.51 11.42 10.55
C PRO A 494 -6.64 11.72 11.77
N SER A 495 -5.53 10.99 11.94
CA SER A 495 -4.62 11.18 13.08
C SER A 495 -4.09 12.61 13.15
N GLN A 496 -3.78 13.21 11.99
CA GLN A 496 -3.26 14.58 11.86
C GLN A 496 -4.19 15.63 12.50
N THR A 497 -5.49 15.35 12.54
CA THR A 497 -6.49 16.29 13.06
C THR A 497 -6.69 16.20 14.57
N VAL A 498 -6.13 15.16 15.21
CA VAL A 498 -6.24 14.98 16.66
C VAL A 498 -5.30 15.95 17.37
N GLY A 499 -5.85 16.71 18.33
CA GLY A 499 -5.12 17.82 18.96
C GLY A 499 -5.04 19.08 18.09
N LEU A 500 -5.69 19.08 16.92
CA LEU A 500 -5.86 20.30 16.13
C LEU A 500 -6.95 21.17 16.80
N PRO A 501 -6.65 22.44 17.07
CA PRO A 501 -7.55 23.34 17.76
C PRO A 501 -8.78 23.68 16.91
N THR A 502 -9.94 23.77 17.54
CA THR A 502 -11.21 24.18 16.88
C THR A 502 -11.39 25.70 16.87
N GLY A 503 -10.55 26.43 17.59
CA GLY A 503 -10.49 27.90 17.63
C GLY A 503 -9.16 28.42 18.17
N SER A 504 -8.98 29.73 18.28
CA SER A 504 -7.68 30.30 18.70
C SER A 504 -7.41 30.21 20.20
N ASN A 505 -8.44 30.07 21.05
CA ASN A 505 -8.30 30.16 22.51
C ASN A 505 -8.92 28.96 23.24
N GLY A 506 -8.26 28.50 24.32
CA GLY A 506 -8.81 27.52 25.26
C GLY A 506 -8.91 26.09 24.73
N ASN A 507 -8.00 25.68 23.85
CA ASN A 507 -8.00 24.33 23.28
C ASN A 507 -7.38 23.32 24.25
N THR A 508 -7.83 22.07 24.27
CA THR A 508 -7.20 21.04 25.10
C THR A 508 -6.20 20.23 24.27
N PRO A 509 -4.95 20.03 24.73
CA PRO A 509 -4.02 19.09 24.09
C PRO A 509 -4.61 17.68 24.04
N ALA A 510 -4.26 16.91 23.01
CA ALA A 510 -4.68 15.52 22.92
C ALA A 510 -3.74 14.62 23.73
N THR A 511 -4.28 13.58 24.37
CA THR A 511 -3.45 12.55 24.98
C THR A 511 -2.88 11.63 23.91
N THR A 512 -1.65 11.17 24.13
CA THR A 512 -1.03 10.12 23.30
C THR A 512 -1.27 8.73 23.91
N PRO A 513 -1.35 7.67 23.10
CA PRO A 513 -1.09 7.66 21.66
C PRO A 513 -2.33 8.05 20.83
N VAL A 514 -2.09 8.67 19.66
CA VAL A 514 -3.14 9.15 18.77
C VAL A 514 -3.58 8.10 17.77
N TRP A 515 -4.89 7.90 17.67
CA TRP A 515 -5.51 6.96 16.73
C TRP A 515 -6.33 7.70 15.68
N SER A 516 -6.03 7.45 14.42
CA SER A 516 -6.99 7.69 13.33
C SER A 516 -8.14 6.67 13.44
N GLN A 517 -9.31 7.02 12.91
CA GLN A 517 -10.51 6.18 12.94
C GLN A 517 -11.20 6.15 11.59
N GLN A 518 -11.75 5.00 11.24
CA GLN A 518 -12.66 4.80 10.11
C GLN A 518 -13.85 4.01 10.59
N THR A 519 -15.05 4.56 10.38
CA THR A 519 -16.31 3.95 10.78
C THR A 519 -17.14 3.61 9.56
N ASP A 520 -17.42 2.31 9.36
CA ASP A 520 -18.24 1.84 8.23
C ASP A 520 -19.72 2.24 8.38
N PRO A 521 -20.55 2.03 7.34
CA PRO A 521 -21.98 2.34 7.41
C PRO A 521 -22.80 1.55 8.44
N ARG A 522 -22.23 0.55 9.13
CA ARG A 522 -22.86 -0.19 10.24
C ARG A 522 -22.39 0.33 11.61
N GLY A 523 -21.55 1.37 11.66
CA GLY A 523 -20.99 1.90 12.89
C GLY A 523 -19.77 1.14 13.43
N LYS A 524 -19.17 0.23 12.65
CA LYS A 524 -17.99 -0.54 13.06
C LYS A 524 -16.73 0.28 12.80
N THR A 525 -15.86 0.36 13.80
CA THR A 525 -14.73 1.32 13.81
C THR A 525 -13.39 0.61 13.83
N TRP A 526 -12.57 0.85 12.80
CA TRP A 526 -11.16 0.49 12.76
C TRP A 526 -10.33 1.68 13.23
N ARG A 527 -9.24 1.40 13.94
CA ARG A 527 -8.32 2.44 14.41
C ARG A 527 -6.91 2.16 13.92
N SER A 528 -6.17 3.20 13.55
CA SER A 528 -4.77 3.07 13.14
C SER A 528 -3.91 4.18 13.73
N GLN A 529 -2.72 3.83 14.20
CA GLN A 529 -1.61 4.76 14.43
C GLN A 529 -0.71 4.77 13.20
N THR A 530 -0.06 5.90 12.95
CA THR A 530 0.85 6.08 11.81
C THR A 530 2.12 6.77 12.25
N ASP A 531 3.24 6.49 11.59
CA ASP A 531 4.48 7.25 11.74
C ASP A 531 4.41 8.61 11.01
N ARG A 532 5.50 9.38 11.08
CA ARG A 532 5.64 10.68 10.42
C ARG A 532 5.50 10.66 8.90
N PHE A 533 5.59 9.49 8.28
CA PHE A 533 5.42 9.31 6.84
C PHE A 533 4.01 8.80 6.49
N GLY A 534 3.12 8.69 7.48
CA GLY A 534 1.76 8.19 7.32
C GLY A 534 1.67 6.66 7.23
N ARG A 535 2.76 5.93 7.49
CA ARG A 535 2.79 4.47 7.44
C ARG A 535 2.25 3.91 8.74
N THR A 536 1.41 2.89 8.66
CA THR A 536 0.80 2.27 9.84
C THR A 536 1.85 1.68 10.79
N THR A 537 1.73 2.03 12.08
CA THR A 537 2.53 1.51 13.20
C THR A 537 1.71 0.70 14.20
N ALA A 538 0.39 0.88 14.23
CA ALA A 538 -0.51 0.01 14.96
C ALA A 538 -1.91 0.03 14.34
N THR A 539 -2.63 -1.09 14.41
CA THR A 539 -4.04 -1.19 14.01
C THR A 539 -4.87 -1.87 15.08
N ARG A 540 -6.11 -1.42 15.27
CA ARG A 540 -7.14 -2.14 16.02
C ARG A 540 -8.35 -2.35 15.15
N ASP A 541 -8.84 -3.59 15.15
CA ASP A 541 -10.11 -3.94 14.50
C ASP A 541 -11.31 -3.51 15.37
N PRO A 542 -12.56 -3.68 14.89
CA PRO A 542 -13.76 -3.36 15.68
C PRO A 542 -13.93 -4.19 16.95
N LEU A 543 -13.23 -5.32 17.07
CA LEU A 543 -13.18 -6.17 18.26
C LEU A 543 -12.05 -5.77 19.22
N ASN A 544 -11.31 -4.71 18.90
CA ASN A 544 -10.19 -4.15 19.65
C ASN A 544 -8.95 -5.07 19.73
N TYR A 545 -8.82 -6.02 18.80
CA TYR A 545 -7.58 -6.77 18.65
C TYR A 545 -6.50 -5.91 18.01
N GLU A 546 -5.34 -5.81 18.66
CA GLU A 546 -4.26 -4.91 18.27
C GLU A 546 -3.13 -5.65 17.56
N THR A 547 -2.69 -5.09 16.43
CA THR A 547 -1.43 -5.45 15.76
C THR A 547 -0.52 -4.24 15.77
N THR A 548 0.73 -4.39 16.23
CA THR A 548 1.76 -3.33 16.19
C THR A 548 2.83 -3.67 15.16
N ILE A 549 3.35 -2.62 14.52
CA ILE A 549 4.36 -2.69 13.46
C ILE A 549 5.45 -1.68 13.82
N GLU A 550 6.64 -2.20 14.08
CA GLU A 550 7.84 -1.41 14.28
C GLU A 550 8.59 -1.30 12.95
N ARG A 551 9.10 -0.09 12.66
CA ARG A 551 9.82 0.21 11.43
C ARG A 551 11.20 0.82 11.69
N ASP A 552 12.14 0.60 10.77
CA ASP A 552 13.41 1.32 10.76
C ASP A 552 13.27 2.76 10.20
N LEU A 553 14.38 3.48 10.08
CA LEU A 553 14.42 4.86 9.58
C LEU A 553 14.01 4.94 8.09
N GLU A 554 14.33 3.91 7.32
CA GLU A 554 13.94 3.73 5.92
C GLU A 554 12.45 3.42 5.78
N GLY A 555 11.82 2.81 6.79
CA GLY A 555 10.41 2.41 6.78
C GLY A 555 10.12 0.94 6.65
N ASN A 556 11.13 0.10 6.61
CA ASN A 556 10.96 -1.32 6.51
C ASN A 556 10.31 -1.86 7.77
N GLU A 557 9.46 -2.88 7.64
CA GLU A 557 8.79 -3.52 8.79
C GLU A 557 9.77 -4.48 9.46
N VAL A 558 10.34 -4.08 10.59
CA VAL A 558 11.39 -4.86 11.27
C VAL A 558 10.81 -5.80 12.32
N ARG A 559 9.63 -5.47 12.87
CA ARG A 559 8.93 -6.31 13.83
C ARG A 559 7.42 -6.11 13.75
N VAL A 560 6.67 -7.21 13.66
CA VAL A 560 5.21 -7.22 13.66
C VAL A 560 4.73 -8.06 14.83
N THR A 561 3.97 -7.45 15.73
CA THR A 561 3.37 -8.11 16.89
C THR A 561 1.87 -8.22 16.67
N ARG A 562 1.34 -9.43 16.58
CA ARG A 562 -0.09 -9.72 16.34
C ARG A 562 -0.79 -10.10 17.65
N PRO A 563 -2.13 -9.95 17.73
CA PRO A 563 -2.85 -10.33 18.93
C PRO A 563 -2.69 -11.83 19.18
N ASP A 564 -2.80 -12.22 20.45
CA ASP A 564 -2.92 -13.61 20.84
C ASP A 564 -4.15 -14.22 20.16
N PRO A 565 -3.97 -15.21 19.27
CA PRO A 565 -5.08 -15.77 18.53
C PRO A 565 -6.08 -16.50 19.43
N ASP A 566 -5.63 -17.27 20.41
CA ASP A 566 -6.49 -18.17 21.20
C ASP A 566 -6.62 -17.78 22.69
N GLY A 567 -6.01 -16.65 23.07
CA GLY A 567 -6.22 -15.98 24.34
C GLY A 567 -5.52 -16.69 25.49
N ALA A 568 -6.19 -17.64 26.14
CA ALA A 568 -5.58 -18.47 27.18
C ALA A 568 -5.15 -19.85 26.64
N GLY A 569 -5.09 -19.99 25.32
CA GLY A 569 -4.71 -21.21 24.65
C GLY A 569 -3.18 -21.42 24.59
N PRO A 570 -2.72 -22.40 23.78
CA PRO A 570 -1.31 -22.74 23.69
C PRO A 570 -0.48 -21.72 22.88
N LEU A 571 -1.11 -20.88 22.05
CA LEU A 571 -0.42 -19.80 21.37
C LEU A 571 -0.40 -18.58 22.28
N GLY A 572 0.69 -17.82 22.20
CA GLY A 572 0.76 -16.49 22.79
C GLY A 572 0.68 -15.42 21.70
N ILE A 573 1.04 -14.21 22.08
CA ILE A 573 1.34 -13.11 21.15
C ILE A 573 2.33 -13.59 20.08
N LEU A 574 1.98 -13.38 18.82
CA LEU A 574 2.82 -13.78 17.68
C LEU A 574 3.72 -12.62 17.27
N VAL A 575 5.04 -12.87 17.22
CA VAL A 575 6.04 -11.86 16.83
C VAL A 575 6.82 -12.35 15.62
N ASP A 576 6.67 -11.63 14.51
CA ASP A 576 7.49 -11.80 13.32
C ASP A 576 8.56 -10.71 13.27
N VAL A 577 9.77 -11.04 12.84
CA VAL A 577 10.94 -10.16 12.78
C VAL A 577 11.58 -10.25 11.41
N ALA A 578 11.98 -9.12 10.83
CA ALA A 578 12.68 -9.06 9.55
C ALA A 578 13.95 -8.18 9.63
N GLY A 579 15.02 -8.64 8.99
CA GLY A 579 16.24 -7.89 8.74
C GLY A 579 16.36 -7.52 7.26
N TYR A 580 16.86 -6.31 6.99
CA TYR A 580 16.96 -5.75 5.65
C TYR A 580 18.40 -5.34 5.34
N ASN A 581 18.79 -5.42 4.06
CA ASN A 581 20.03 -4.78 3.61
C ASN A 581 19.84 -3.26 3.42
N SER A 582 20.90 -2.56 3.01
CA SER A 582 20.90 -1.10 2.81
C SER A 582 19.98 -0.59 1.68
N LEU A 583 19.37 -1.49 0.91
CA LEU A 583 18.43 -1.23 -0.19
C LEU A 583 17.05 -1.83 0.08
N GLY A 584 16.77 -2.20 1.34
CA GLY A 584 15.47 -2.67 1.79
C GLY A 584 15.10 -4.06 1.26
N ASP A 585 16.06 -4.88 0.85
CA ASP A 585 15.79 -6.28 0.53
C ASP A 585 15.81 -7.10 1.83
N VAL A 586 14.80 -7.95 2.01
CA VAL A 586 14.68 -8.83 3.19
C VAL A 586 15.80 -9.88 3.14
N VAL A 587 16.79 -9.79 4.01
CA VAL A 587 17.90 -10.76 4.11
C VAL A 587 17.59 -11.90 5.08
N HIS A 588 16.75 -11.63 6.07
CA HIS A 588 16.32 -12.59 7.08
C HIS A 588 14.88 -12.30 7.53
N GLN A 589 14.06 -13.34 7.66
CA GLN A 589 12.72 -13.28 8.24
C GLN A 589 12.60 -14.40 9.27
N ARG A 590 12.35 -14.05 10.52
CA ARG A 590 12.01 -14.99 11.60
C ARG A 590 10.53 -14.88 11.93
N TYR A 591 9.85 -16.02 11.97
CA TYR A 591 8.43 -16.09 12.32
C TYR A 591 8.21 -16.36 13.80
N ALA A 592 6.98 -16.17 14.25
CA ALA A 592 6.57 -16.42 15.64
C ALA A 592 6.84 -17.85 16.17
N ASP A 593 6.92 -18.86 15.31
CA ASP A 593 7.33 -20.23 15.72
C ASP A 593 8.85 -20.45 15.73
N GLY A 594 9.63 -19.39 15.49
CA GLY A 594 11.09 -19.42 15.45
C GLY A 594 11.69 -19.93 14.14
N GLY A 595 10.88 -20.35 13.17
CA GLY A 595 11.42 -20.70 11.86
C GLY A 595 11.86 -19.46 11.09
N THR A 596 12.88 -19.67 10.26
CA THR A 596 13.63 -18.59 9.64
C THR A 596 13.73 -18.80 8.14
N ILE A 597 13.52 -17.75 7.36
CA ILE A 597 13.87 -17.69 5.93
C ILE A 597 15.05 -16.73 5.80
N THR A 598 16.02 -17.07 4.95
CA THR A 598 17.09 -16.14 4.55
C THR A 598 17.16 -16.02 3.04
N ALA A 599 17.58 -14.87 2.55
CA ALA A 599 17.77 -14.64 1.12
C ALA A 599 19.08 -13.89 0.84
N THR A 600 19.70 -14.22 -0.29
CA THR A 600 20.81 -13.45 -0.86
C THR A 600 20.34 -12.82 -2.17
N TYR A 601 20.95 -11.71 -2.55
CA TYR A 601 20.55 -10.93 -3.71
C TYR A 601 21.72 -10.69 -4.64
N THR A 602 21.43 -10.57 -5.94
CA THR A 602 22.40 -10.14 -6.95
C THR A 602 22.83 -8.70 -6.67
N THR A 603 24.05 -8.35 -7.07
CA THR A 603 24.54 -6.96 -7.00
C THR A 603 23.82 -6.06 -7.99
N ASP A 604 23.47 -6.60 -9.16
CA ASP A 604 22.71 -5.89 -10.18
C ASP A 604 21.22 -6.13 -9.97
N PHE A 605 20.43 -5.05 -9.97
CA PHE A 605 18.95 -5.05 -9.86
C PHE A 605 18.35 -5.67 -8.60
N HIS A 606 19.17 -6.11 -7.63
CA HIS A 606 18.72 -6.60 -6.33
C HIS A 606 17.70 -7.76 -6.43
N LEU A 607 18.02 -8.74 -7.28
CA LEU A 607 17.17 -9.90 -7.52
C LEU A 607 17.57 -11.07 -6.63
N PRO A 608 16.65 -11.92 -6.18
CA PRO A 608 16.98 -13.05 -5.31
C PRO A 608 17.95 -14.05 -5.96
N ALA A 609 19.18 -14.14 -5.47
CA ALA A 609 20.16 -15.12 -5.96
C ALA A 609 19.95 -16.50 -5.31
N SER A 610 19.61 -16.53 -4.02
CA SER A 610 19.25 -17.75 -3.31
C SER A 610 18.25 -17.48 -2.20
N VAL A 611 17.38 -18.45 -1.92
CA VAL A 611 16.48 -18.43 -0.76
C VAL A 611 16.66 -19.73 0.01
N THR A 612 16.89 -19.62 1.32
CA THR A 612 16.87 -20.75 2.25
C THR A 612 15.55 -20.72 3.01
N ASP A 613 14.75 -21.77 2.88
CA ASP A 613 13.47 -21.90 3.58
C ASP A 613 13.62 -22.27 5.06
N GLU A 614 12.49 -22.43 5.76
CA GLU A 614 12.50 -22.71 7.20
C GLU A 614 12.98 -24.12 7.57
N LEU A 615 13.17 -24.99 6.58
CA LEU A 615 13.72 -26.34 6.73
C LEU A 615 15.22 -26.38 6.39
N GLY A 616 15.83 -25.24 6.05
CA GLY A 616 17.22 -25.16 5.60
C GLY A 616 17.41 -25.59 4.15
N GLN A 617 16.33 -25.74 3.36
CA GLN A 617 16.41 -26.10 1.96
C GLN A 617 16.67 -24.86 1.10
N VAL A 618 17.58 -24.98 0.14
CA VAL A 618 18.06 -23.85 -0.66
C VAL A 618 17.53 -23.95 -2.08
N SER A 619 16.85 -22.90 -2.53
CA SER A 619 16.56 -22.65 -3.95
C SER A 619 17.48 -21.56 -4.47
N SER A 620 17.87 -21.63 -5.74
CA SER A 620 18.80 -20.65 -6.36
C SER A 620 18.36 -20.24 -7.76
N PHE A 621 18.76 -19.02 -8.14
CA PHE A 621 18.39 -18.40 -9.41
C PHE A 621 19.62 -17.78 -10.05
N THR A 622 19.70 -17.87 -11.37
CA THR A 622 20.68 -17.11 -12.14
C THR A 622 19.97 -16.23 -13.15
N TYR A 623 20.59 -15.08 -13.43
CA TYR A 623 20.01 -14.04 -14.25
C TYR A 623 20.92 -13.68 -15.42
N ASP A 624 20.33 -13.20 -16.51
CA ASP A 624 21.08 -12.51 -17.57
C ASP A 624 21.48 -11.09 -17.13
N SER A 625 22.20 -10.38 -18.00
CA SER A 625 22.72 -9.02 -17.73
C SER A 625 21.64 -7.94 -17.58
N VAL A 626 20.37 -8.24 -17.88
CA VAL A 626 19.23 -7.32 -17.69
C VAL A 626 18.24 -7.83 -16.65
N GLY A 627 18.60 -8.89 -15.92
CA GLY A 627 17.84 -9.38 -14.77
C GLY A 627 16.72 -10.37 -15.11
N ASN A 628 16.71 -11.00 -16.29
CA ASN A 628 15.79 -12.11 -16.56
C ASN A 628 16.33 -13.40 -15.94
N ALA A 629 15.46 -14.17 -15.28
CA ALA A 629 15.86 -15.44 -14.66
C ALA A 629 16.11 -16.50 -15.75
N VAL A 630 17.37 -16.82 -16.06
CA VAL A 630 17.72 -17.82 -17.08
C VAL A 630 17.76 -19.25 -16.53
N SER A 631 17.89 -19.38 -15.21
CA SER A 631 17.84 -20.66 -14.50
C SER A 631 17.17 -20.50 -13.14
N ALA A 632 16.40 -21.51 -12.75
CA ALA A 632 15.87 -21.67 -11.41
C ALA A 632 16.07 -23.12 -10.96
N THR A 633 16.79 -23.30 -9.85
CA THR A 633 17.04 -24.60 -9.23
C THR A 633 16.26 -24.68 -7.92
N ASP A 634 15.38 -25.66 -7.80
CA ASP A 634 14.60 -25.87 -6.59
C ASP A 634 15.40 -26.55 -5.47
N ALA A 635 14.78 -26.67 -4.29
CA ALA A 635 15.32 -27.34 -3.12
C ALA A 635 15.75 -28.81 -3.34
N ALA A 636 15.19 -29.49 -4.34
CA ALA A 636 15.54 -30.87 -4.69
C ALA A 636 16.70 -30.94 -5.70
N GLY A 637 17.25 -29.80 -6.13
CA GLY A 637 18.30 -29.69 -7.14
C GLY A 637 17.77 -29.73 -8.58
N GLN A 638 16.45 -29.70 -8.78
CA GLN A 638 15.84 -29.75 -10.10
C GLN A 638 15.86 -28.38 -10.76
N THR A 639 16.42 -28.32 -11.96
CA THR A 639 16.71 -27.05 -12.64
C THR A 639 15.81 -26.83 -13.85
N SER A 640 15.07 -25.73 -13.85
CA SER A 640 14.36 -25.22 -15.02
C SER A 640 15.16 -24.12 -15.69
N THR A 641 15.11 -24.01 -17.01
CA THR A 641 15.77 -22.93 -17.76
C THR A 641 14.79 -22.14 -18.61
N MET A 642 15.14 -20.88 -18.88
CA MET A 642 14.28 -19.93 -19.58
C MET A 642 15.09 -19.10 -20.58
N THR A 643 14.47 -18.73 -21.69
CA THR A 643 15.01 -17.74 -22.63
C THR A 643 14.03 -16.62 -22.84
N TYR A 644 14.53 -15.45 -23.25
CA TYR A 644 13.74 -14.21 -23.35
C TYR A 644 14.07 -13.47 -24.64
N ASN A 645 13.13 -12.66 -25.11
CA ASN A 645 13.39 -11.69 -26.16
C ASN A 645 14.06 -10.43 -25.57
N ALA A 646 14.40 -9.47 -26.44
CA ALA A 646 15.12 -8.25 -26.04
C ALA A 646 14.35 -7.38 -25.03
N ARG A 647 13.01 -7.46 -24.98
CA ARG A 647 12.16 -6.72 -24.03
C ARG A 647 11.79 -7.53 -22.77
N GLY A 648 12.41 -8.70 -22.58
CA GLY A 648 12.19 -9.52 -21.38
C GLY A 648 10.96 -10.43 -21.42
N PHE A 649 10.30 -10.59 -22.57
CA PHE A 649 9.21 -11.56 -22.72
C PHE A 649 9.76 -12.98 -22.90
N LEU A 650 9.19 -13.95 -22.20
CA LEU A 650 9.63 -15.34 -22.17
C LEU A 650 9.44 -16.02 -23.53
N LEU A 651 10.51 -16.50 -24.16
CA LEU A 651 10.47 -17.24 -25.43
C LEU A 651 10.38 -18.76 -25.22
N THR A 652 11.14 -19.29 -24.26
CA THR A 652 11.08 -20.72 -23.93
C THR A 652 11.13 -20.94 -22.44
N LYS A 653 10.46 -22.01 -21.99
CA LYS A 653 10.64 -22.58 -20.65
C LYS A 653 10.87 -24.08 -20.77
N THR A 654 12.01 -24.52 -20.27
CA THR A 654 12.42 -25.92 -20.26
C THR A 654 12.35 -26.44 -18.85
N SER A 655 11.52 -27.47 -18.63
CA SER A 655 11.38 -28.14 -17.33
C SER A 655 12.65 -28.92 -16.96
N PRO A 656 12.83 -29.29 -15.68
CA PRO A 656 13.92 -30.14 -15.27
C PRO A 656 13.92 -31.46 -16.04
N ASP A 657 15.11 -31.97 -16.29
CA ASP A 657 15.29 -33.29 -16.89
C ASP A 657 14.62 -34.35 -15.99
N PRO A 658 13.61 -35.10 -16.49
CA PRO A 658 12.87 -36.06 -15.67
C PRO A 658 13.74 -37.19 -15.11
N ASP A 659 14.84 -37.54 -15.77
CA ASP A 659 15.74 -38.62 -15.35
C ASP A 659 17.24 -38.25 -15.33
N GLY A 660 17.57 -36.99 -15.62
CA GLY A 660 18.93 -36.47 -15.53
C GLY A 660 19.76 -36.86 -16.75
N VAL A 661 20.90 -37.54 -16.56
CA VAL A 661 21.63 -38.10 -17.72
C VAL A 661 20.95 -39.42 -18.12
N GLY A 662 19.81 -39.32 -18.80
CA GLY A 662 18.96 -40.44 -19.17
C GLY A 662 18.34 -40.31 -20.57
N PRO A 663 17.47 -41.25 -20.97
CA PRO A 663 16.84 -41.26 -22.30
C PRO A 663 15.69 -40.26 -22.46
N LEU A 664 15.12 -39.73 -21.36
CA LEU A 664 14.05 -38.75 -21.45
C LEU A 664 14.66 -37.37 -21.72
N SER A 665 14.04 -36.62 -22.63
CA SER A 665 14.43 -35.22 -22.87
C SER A 665 13.60 -34.29 -21.98
N PRO A 666 14.18 -33.18 -21.52
CA PRO A 666 13.42 -32.15 -20.85
C PRO A 666 12.35 -31.58 -21.79
N ILE A 667 11.14 -31.42 -21.27
CA ILE A 667 10.03 -30.83 -22.04
C ILE A 667 10.20 -29.32 -22.11
N THR A 668 10.00 -28.75 -23.32
CA THR A 668 10.11 -27.32 -23.57
C THR A 668 8.77 -26.77 -24.03
N THR A 669 8.33 -25.67 -23.43
CA THR A 669 7.23 -24.84 -23.93
C THR A 669 7.83 -23.64 -24.64
N THR A 670 7.34 -23.33 -25.84
CA THR A 670 7.80 -22.21 -26.66
C THR A 670 6.66 -21.20 -26.85
N LEU A 671 6.98 -19.92 -26.77
CA LEU A 671 6.03 -18.82 -26.90
C LEU A 671 6.46 -17.93 -28.07
N ALA A 672 5.50 -17.54 -28.91
CA ALA A 672 5.69 -16.63 -30.03
C ALA A 672 4.95 -15.33 -29.79
N TYR A 673 5.51 -14.22 -30.29
CA TYR A 673 5.00 -12.87 -30.12
C TYR A 673 5.00 -12.11 -31.46
N ASP A 674 4.12 -11.12 -31.59
CA ASP A 674 4.16 -10.17 -32.70
C ASP A 674 5.15 -9.00 -32.42
N SER A 675 5.21 -8.02 -33.33
CA SER A 675 6.09 -6.86 -33.21
C SER A 675 5.74 -5.89 -32.06
N LEU A 676 4.54 -6.03 -31.49
CA LEU A 676 4.07 -5.30 -30.31
C LEU A 676 4.25 -6.12 -29.02
N ASP A 677 5.00 -7.23 -29.10
CA ASP A 677 5.21 -8.20 -28.03
C ASP A 677 3.91 -8.78 -27.44
N ARG A 678 2.85 -8.88 -28.27
CA ARG A 678 1.62 -9.60 -27.91
C ARG A 678 1.77 -11.06 -28.28
N MET A 679 1.43 -11.97 -27.37
CA MET A 679 1.63 -13.41 -27.55
C MET A 679 0.72 -13.95 -28.66
N THR A 680 1.28 -14.48 -29.73
CA THR A 680 0.53 -15.00 -30.88
C THR A 680 0.36 -16.51 -30.85
N SER A 681 1.25 -17.24 -30.18
CA SER A 681 1.11 -18.69 -30.02
C SER A 681 1.88 -19.23 -28.80
N VAL A 682 1.37 -20.32 -28.25
CA VAL A 682 2.09 -21.20 -27.32
C VAL A 682 2.18 -22.59 -27.94
N THR A 683 3.39 -23.16 -27.99
CA THR A 683 3.66 -24.54 -28.37
C THR A 683 4.05 -25.33 -27.11
N PHE A 684 3.27 -26.34 -26.75
CA PHE A 684 3.49 -27.16 -25.56
C PHE A 684 4.51 -28.28 -25.83
N GLY A 685 4.92 -28.99 -24.76
CA GLY A 685 5.94 -30.04 -24.85
C GLY A 685 5.56 -31.27 -25.69
N ASP A 686 4.28 -31.41 -26.04
CA ASP A 686 3.76 -32.42 -26.97
C ASP A 686 3.63 -31.90 -28.42
N ASN A 687 4.14 -30.69 -28.69
CA ASN A 687 4.02 -29.92 -29.93
C ASN A 687 2.60 -29.49 -30.31
N SER A 688 1.62 -29.64 -29.42
CA SER A 688 0.31 -29.01 -29.61
C SER A 688 0.44 -27.48 -29.51
N THR A 689 -0.38 -26.75 -30.26
CA THR A 689 -0.27 -25.29 -30.37
C THR A 689 -1.58 -24.59 -30.10
N GLN A 690 -1.56 -23.59 -29.22
CA GLN A 690 -2.63 -22.63 -29.06
C GLN A 690 -2.25 -21.33 -29.78
N GLN A 691 -3.20 -20.64 -30.42
CA GLN A 691 -2.95 -19.40 -31.17
C GLN A 691 -3.88 -18.27 -30.73
N PHE A 692 -3.41 -17.03 -30.89
CA PHE A 692 -4.13 -15.82 -30.51
C PHE A 692 -4.08 -14.77 -31.62
N ALA A 693 -5.17 -14.04 -31.80
CA ALA A 693 -5.23 -12.88 -32.68
C ALA A 693 -5.73 -11.64 -31.93
N TYR A 694 -5.28 -10.48 -32.37
CA TYR A 694 -5.56 -9.19 -31.74
C TYR A 694 -6.04 -8.16 -32.75
N ASP A 695 -6.87 -7.21 -32.32
CA ASP A 695 -7.21 -6.03 -33.10
C ASP A 695 -6.14 -4.92 -32.97
N SER A 696 -6.43 -3.75 -33.55
CA SER A 696 -5.55 -2.58 -33.49
C SER A 696 -5.56 -1.84 -32.14
N ALA A 697 -6.51 -2.15 -31.25
CA ALA A 697 -6.61 -1.59 -29.91
C ALA A 697 -6.02 -2.54 -28.84
N ASP A 698 -5.30 -3.58 -29.26
CA ASP A 698 -4.73 -4.66 -28.44
C ASP A 698 -5.74 -5.63 -27.80
N ASN A 699 -7.00 -5.59 -28.21
CA ASN A 699 -7.96 -6.56 -27.71
C ASN A 699 -7.74 -7.91 -28.39
N ARG A 700 -7.76 -9.00 -27.61
CA ARG A 700 -7.68 -10.36 -28.14
C ARG A 700 -9.01 -10.76 -28.78
N VAL A 701 -9.06 -10.81 -30.11
CA VAL A 701 -10.26 -11.11 -30.90
C VAL A 701 -10.42 -12.59 -31.23
N SER A 702 -9.38 -13.42 -31.04
CA SER A 702 -9.48 -14.87 -31.27
C SER A 702 -8.57 -15.66 -30.34
N VAL A 703 -9.05 -16.82 -29.90
CA VAL A 703 -8.27 -17.91 -29.30
C VAL A 703 -8.56 -19.17 -30.10
N THR A 704 -7.54 -19.77 -30.71
CA THR A 704 -7.64 -21.06 -31.38
C THR A 704 -6.99 -22.12 -30.49
N ASP A 705 -7.77 -23.12 -30.09
CA ASP A 705 -7.32 -24.23 -29.24
C ASP A 705 -6.34 -25.16 -29.96
N GLU A 706 -5.81 -26.14 -29.23
CA GLU A 706 -4.84 -27.12 -29.71
C GLU A 706 -5.39 -28.05 -30.81
N LEU A 707 -6.71 -28.08 -30.99
CA LEU A 707 -7.42 -28.87 -31.99
C LEU A 707 -7.81 -28.03 -33.23
N GLY A 708 -7.49 -26.74 -33.23
CA GLY A 708 -7.78 -25.82 -34.33
C GLY A 708 -9.16 -25.16 -34.26
N HIS A 709 -9.90 -25.26 -33.14
CA HIS A 709 -11.18 -24.58 -32.99
C HIS A 709 -11.00 -23.17 -32.42
N ALA A 710 -11.61 -22.18 -33.08
CA ALA A 710 -11.52 -20.78 -32.70
C ALA A 710 -12.73 -20.33 -31.88
N THR A 711 -12.47 -19.66 -30.76
CA THR A 711 -13.43 -18.78 -30.07
C THR A 711 -13.13 -17.34 -30.46
N LEU A 712 -14.16 -16.57 -30.83
CA LEU A 712 -14.03 -15.17 -31.29
C LEU A 712 -14.62 -14.19 -30.28
N TYR A 713 -14.03 -13.00 -30.20
CA TYR A 713 -14.44 -11.93 -29.30
C TYR A 713 -14.63 -10.63 -30.08
N THR A 714 -15.65 -9.86 -29.73
CA THR A 714 -15.88 -8.50 -30.26
C THR A 714 -15.96 -7.51 -29.11
N PHE A 715 -15.33 -6.36 -29.29
CA PHE A 715 -15.24 -5.29 -28.30
C PHE A 715 -15.84 -4.01 -28.86
N ASP A 716 -16.34 -3.17 -27.96
CA ASP A 716 -16.71 -1.79 -28.28
C ASP A 716 -15.50 -0.85 -28.17
N ALA A 717 -15.67 0.44 -28.48
CA ALA A 717 -14.58 1.40 -28.44
C ALA A 717 -14.02 1.63 -27.03
N LEU A 718 -14.68 1.20 -25.96
CA LEU A 718 -14.17 1.29 -24.59
C LEU A 718 -13.46 0.00 -24.13
N ASP A 719 -13.10 -0.88 -25.06
CA ASP A 719 -12.51 -2.22 -24.82
C ASP A 719 -13.42 -3.14 -23.99
N ARG A 720 -14.74 -2.92 -24.06
CA ARG A 720 -15.73 -3.77 -23.36
C ARG A 720 -16.21 -4.86 -24.29
N LEU A 721 -16.20 -6.11 -23.80
CA LEU A 721 -16.64 -7.28 -24.56
C LEU A 721 -18.15 -7.23 -24.85
N THR A 722 -18.53 -7.16 -26.12
CA THR A 722 -19.92 -7.08 -26.60
C THR A 722 -20.42 -8.36 -27.27
N ARG A 723 -19.53 -9.25 -27.73
CA ARG A 723 -19.92 -10.53 -28.34
C ARG A 723 -18.87 -11.61 -28.15
N VAL A 724 -19.32 -12.83 -27.92
CA VAL A 724 -18.50 -14.05 -27.94
C VAL A 724 -19.09 -15.02 -28.94
N VAL A 725 -18.25 -15.62 -29.80
CA VAL A 725 -18.64 -16.77 -30.63
C VAL A 725 -17.82 -17.95 -30.15
N ASP A 726 -18.48 -19.00 -29.64
CA ASP A 726 -17.79 -20.18 -29.15
C ASP A 726 -17.20 -21.05 -30.29
N ARG A 727 -16.52 -22.14 -29.90
CA ARG A 727 -15.88 -23.07 -30.84
C ARG A 727 -16.88 -23.80 -31.75
N GLU A 728 -18.16 -23.81 -31.42
CA GLU A 728 -19.24 -24.37 -32.22
C GLU A 728 -19.90 -23.34 -33.15
N GLY A 729 -19.51 -22.06 -33.07
CA GLY A 729 -20.10 -20.96 -33.84
C GLY A 729 -21.33 -20.34 -33.18
N ALA A 730 -21.69 -20.73 -31.96
CA ALA A 730 -22.80 -20.16 -31.23
C ALA A 730 -22.41 -18.78 -30.67
N ALA A 731 -23.18 -17.75 -31.02
CA ALA A 731 -22.92 -16.38 -30.61
C ALA A 731 -23.67 -16.01 -29.33
N THR A 732 -23.01 -15.32 -28.40
CA THR A 732 -23.63 -14.66 -27.26
C THR A 732 -23.32 -13.17 -27.31
N ASP A 733 -24.35 -12.34 -27.46
CA ASP A 733 -24.24 -10.88 -27.42
C ASP A 733 -24.39 -10.36 -25.97
N ARG A 734 -23.72 -9.25 -25.65
CA ARG A 734 -23.68 -8.62 -24.32
C ARG A 734 -24.03 -7.15 -24.46
N VAL A 735 -25.03 -6.70 -23.70
CA VAL A 735 -25.44 -5.29 -23.64
C VAL A 735 -24.92 -4.71 -22.34
N LEU A 736 -24.20 -3.59 -22.42
CA LEU A 736 -23.67 -2.87 -21.27
C LEU A 736 -24.32 -1.48 -21.16
N ASP A 737 -24.49 -1.00 -19.94
CA ASP A 737 -24.91 0.39 -19.69
C ASP A 737 -23.75 1.39 -19.82
N ALA A 738 -24.04 2.67 -19.62
CA ALA A 738 -23.03 3.74 -19.70
C ALA A 738 -21.97 3.66 -18.58
N ALA A 739 -22.25 3.00 -17.46
CA ALA A 739 -21.27 2.75 -16.40
C ALA A 739 -20.44 1.48 -16.65
N GLY A 740 -20.69 0.76 -17.76
CA GLY A 740 -19.99 -0.47 -18.12
C GLY A 740 -20.50 -1.71 -17.38
N GLN A 741 -21.69 -1.65 -16.78
CA GLN A 741 -22.31 -2.81 -16.14
C GLN A 741 -23.04 -3.65 -17.19
N LEU A 742 -22.94 -4.98 -17.09
CA LEU A 742 -23.66 -5.90 -17.99
C LEU A 742 -25.15 -5.87 -17.64
N VAL A 743 -26.02 -5.41 -18.54
CA VAL A 743 -27.47 -5.36 -18.29
C VAL A 743 -28.21 -6.51 -18.97
N GLN A 744 -27.65 -7.07 -20.05
CA GLN A 744 -28.29 -8.17 -20.78
C GLN A 744 -27.25 -9.09 -21.45
N THR A 745 -27.55 -10.37 -21.53
CA THR A 745 -26.94 -11.29 -22.52
C THR A 745 -28.00 -11.91 -23.40
N ILE A 746 -27.66 -12.13 -24.68
CA ILE A 746 -28.53 -12.76 -25.66
C ILE A 746 -27.77 -13.99 -26.19
N ASP A 747 -28.26 -15.19 -25.90
CA ASP A 747 -27.64 -16.42 -26.39
C ASP A 747 -27.91 -16.67 -27.88
N ALA A 748 -27.31 -17.73 -28.44
CA ALA A 748 -27.39 -18.05 -29.87
C ALA A 748 -28.80 -18.44 -30.34
N LEU A 749 -29.70 -18.79 -29.40
CA LEU A 749 -31.10 -19.11 -29.65
C LEU A 749 -32.01 -17.89 -29.48
N GLY A 750 -31.46 -16.72 -29.13
CA GLY A 750 -32.20 -15.50 -28.83
C GLY A 750 -32.71 -15.42 -27.38
N GLY A 751 -32.31 -16.34 -26.51
CA GLY A 751 -32.63 -16.34 -25.09
C GLY A 751 -32.00 -15.15 -24.39
N VAL A 752 -32.81 -14.39 -23.66
CA VAL A 752 -32.39 -13.16 -22.97
C VAL A 752 -32.20 -13.41 -21.47
N THR A 753 -31.00 -13.09 -20.97
CA THR A 753 -30.73 -13.00 -19.53
C THR A 753 -30.58 -11.53 -19.12
N ASP A 754 -31.36 -11.07 -18.15
CA ASP A 754 -31.28 -9.70 -17.61
C ASP A 754 -30.49 -9.64 -16.30
N TYR A 755 -29.83 -8.51 -16.07
CA TYR A 755 -29.08 -8.19 -14.86
C TYR A 755 -29.54 -6.85 -14.30
N GLU A 756 -29.87 -6.79 -13.01
CA GLU A 756 -30.27 -5.56 -12.32
C GLU A 756 -29.28 -5.24 -11.19
N TYR A 757 -29.04 -3.95 -10.95
CA TYR A 757 -28.11 -3.45 -9.95
C TYR A 757 -28.77 -2.44 -9.02
N ASP A 758 -28.26 -2.32 -7.79
CA ASP A 758 -28.64 -1.24 -6.88
C ASP A 758 -27.91 0.08 -7.18
N SER A 759 -28.25 1.12 -6.43
CA SER A 759 -27.60 2.43 -6.54
C SER A 759 -26.08 2.39 -6.28
N ARG A 760 -25.56 1.39 -5.58
CA ARG A 760 -24.10 1.22 -5.34
C ARG A 760 -23.43 0.37 -6.43
N GLY A 761 -24.19 -0.16 -7.39
CA GLY A 761 -23.68 -0.92 -8.52
C GLY A 761 -23.47 -2.39 -8.18
N ARG A 762 -24.13 -2.87 -7.13
CA ARG A 762 -24.09 -4.26 -6.71
C ARG A 762 -25.24 -5.01 -7.37
N LEU A 763 -24.99 -6.22 -7.88
CA LEU A 763 -25.98 -7.03 -8.59
C LEU A 763 -27.10 -7.44 -7.64
N THR A 764 -28.34 -7.03 -7.91
CA THR A 764 -29.51 -7.36 -7.09
C THR A 764 -30.38 -8.43 -7.69
N ARG A 765 -30.31 -8.64 -9.02
CA ARG A 765 -31.13 -9.65 -9.71
C ARG A 765 -30.49 -10.17 -10.98
N VAL A 766 -30.68 -11.45 -11.24
CA VAL A 766 -30.44 -12.09 -12.54
C VAL A 766 -31.71 -12.81 -12.96
N ARG A 767 -32.20 -12.56 -14.18
CA ARG A 767 -33.37 -13.26 -14.74
C ARG A 767 -32.93 -14.01 -15.98
N GLN A 768 -33.11 -15.32 -15.97
CA GLN A 768 -32.74 -16.20 -17.08
C GLN A 768 -33.78 -16.12 -18.22
N PRO A 769 -33.48 -16.66 -19.42
CA PRO A 769 -34.44 -16.74 -20.51
C PRO A 769 -35.68 -17.51 -20.08
N ASP A 770 -36.82 -17.12 -20.64
CA ASP A 770 -38.08 -17.81 -20.39
C ASP A 770 -38.01 -19.25 -20.95
N PRO A 771 -38.15 -20.30 -20.11
CA PRO A 771 -38.02 -21.67 -20.55
C PRO A 771 -39.06 -22.12 -21.57
N ASP A 772 -40.24 -21.50 -21.59
CA ASP A 772 -41.35 -21.88 -22.49
C ASP A 772 -42.06 -20.69 -23.17
N GLY A 773 -41.57 -19.47 -22.98
CA GLY A 773 -41.99 -18.27 -23.69
C GLY A 773 -43.27 -17.66 -23.11
N ALA A 774 -44.41 -17.84 -23.78
CA ALA A 774 -45.70 -17.39 -23.25
C ALA A 774 -46.45 -18.52 -22.52
N GLY A 775 -45.73 -19.58 -22.15
CA GLY A 775 -46.28 -20.74 -21.47
C GLY A 775 -46.47 -20.50 -19.96
N PRO A 776 -46.76 -21.57 -19.21
CA PRO A 776 -47.05 -21.47 -17.78
C PRO A 776 -45.81 -21.34 -16.88
N LEU A 777 -44.59 -21.56 -17.38
CA LEU A 777 -43.40 -21.47 -16.56
C LEU A 777 -42.91 -20.03 -16.46
N ASP A 778 -42.77 -19.53 -15.24
CA ASP A 778 -42.10 -18.26 -15.02
C ASP A 778 -40.60 -18.36 -15.34
N ARG A 779 -40.02 -17.29 -15.88
CA ARG A 779 -38.58 -17.12 -16.05
C ARG A 779 -37.81 -17.38 -14.73
N PRO A 780 -36.80 -18.28 -14.70
CA PRO A 780 -35.99 -18.49 -13.51
C PRO A 780 -35.24 -17.21 -13.13
N GLU A 781 -35.20 -16.86 -11.84
CA GLU A 781 -34.45 -15.68 -11.41
C GLU A 781 -33.75 -15.87 -10.06
N SER A 782 -32.69 -15.12 -9.83
CA SER A 782 -31.95 -15.07 -8.56
C SER A 782 -31.85 -13.62 -8.09
N GLN A 783 -31.91 -13.41 -6.78
CA GLN A 783 -31.86 -12.10 -6.14
C GLN A 783 -30.84 -12.06 -5.01
N TRP A 784 -30.29 -10.87 -4.78
CA TRP A 784 -29.39 -10.56 -3.67
C TRP A 784 -29.83 -9.28 -2.96
N ALA A 785 -29.78 -9.31 -1.63
CA ALA A 785 -29.86 -8.11 -0.81
C ALA A 785 -28.54 -7.92 -0.06
N TYR A 786 -28.16 -6.67 0.13
CA TYR A 786 -26.92 -6.32 0.80
C TYR A 786 -27.17 -5.45 2.02
N ASP A 787 -26.35 -5.63 3.05
CA ASP A 787 -26.32 -4.73 4.19
C ASP A 787 -25.72 -3.35 3.83
N ALA A 788 -25.77 -2.43 4.80
CA ALA A 788 -25.26 -1.07 4.65
C ALA A 788 -23.75 -1.01 4.35
N ALA A 789 -22.97 -1.98 4.83
CA ALA A 789 -21.52 -2.02 4.63
C ALA A 789 -21.09 -2.76 3.35
N GLY A 790 -22.01 -3.36 2.60
CA GLY A 790 -21.67 -4.08 1.37
C GLY A 790 -21.77 -5.60 1.43
N ASN A 791 -22.03 -6.20 2.59
CA ASN A 791 -22.11 -7.66 2.71
C ASN A 791 -23.41 -8.20 2.11
N VAL A 792 -23.38 -9.42 1.58
CA VAL A 792 -24.60 -10.11 1.11
C VAL A 792 -25.45 -10.52 2.33
N ALA A 793 -26.49 -9.76 2.62
CA ALA A 793 -27.41 -10.05 3.71
C ALA A 793 -28.35 -11.23 3.37
N SER A 794 -28.75 -11.35 2.10
CA SER A 794 -29.52 -12.50 1.61
C SER A 794 -29.27 -12.81 0.14
N GLU A 795 -29.49 -14.07 -0.25
CA GLU A 795 -29.45 -14.54 -1.63
C GLU A 795 -30.45 -15.67 -1.90
N GLY A 796 -31.04 -15.75 -3.10
CA GLY A 796 -31.92 -16.85 -3.48
C GLY A 796 -32.90 -16.54 -4.63
N SER A 797 -33.74 -17.51 -5.00
CA SER A 797 -34.78 -17.32 -6.03
C SER A 797 -36.13 -16.86 -5.44
N PRO A 798 -36.86 -15.92 -6.06
CA PRO A 798 -38.16 -15.40 -5.61
C PRO A 798 -39.37 -16.23 -6.06
N ILE A 799 -39.23 -17.11 -7.05
CA ILE A 799 -40.39 -17.76 -7.69
C ILE A 799 -40.67 -19.12 -7.05
N TRP A 800 -41.57 -19.05 -6.06
CA TRP A 800 -42.51 -20.02 -5.48
C TRP A 800 -42.04 -21.29 -4.74
N GLN A 801 -42.45 -21.33 -3.46
CA GLN A 801 -42.92 -22.47 -2.67
C GLN A 801 -41.94 -23.54 -2.15
N ILE A 802 -40.61 -23.41 -2.32
CA ILE A 802 -39.66 -24.38 -1.72
C ILE A 802 -38.35 -23.78 -1.15
N GLY A 803 -38.32 -22.54 -0.66
CA GLY A 803 -37.47 -22.27 0.51
C GLY A 803 -35.94 -22.22 0.40
N TYR A 804 -35.39 -22.03 -0.80
CA TYR A 804 -33.94 -22.08 -1.04
C TYR A 804 -33.20 -20.76 -0.80
N GLY A 805 -33.81 -19.77 -0.15
CA GLY A 805 -33.13 -18.53 0.22
C GLY A 805 -32.14 -18.75 1.37
N LEU A 806 -31.05 -17.97 1.36
CA LEU A 806 -30.08 -17.86 2.44
C LEU A 806 -30.12 -16.45 3.04
N THR A 807 -29.99 -16.34 4.36
CA THR A 807 -29.62 -15.08 5.02
C THR A 807 -28.31 -15.25 5.78
N HIS A 808 -27.56 -14.17 5.92
CA HIS A 808 -26.23 -14.20 6.53
C HIS A 808 -26.12 -13.20 7.68
N ASP A 809 -25.54 -13.67 8.79
CA ASP A 809 -25.17 -12.83 9.91
C ASP A 809 -23.66 -12.57 9.90
N TYR A 810 -23.27 -11.41 10.41
CA TYR A 810 -21.87 -10.97 10.46
C TYR A 810 -21.53 -10.44 11.84
N ASP A 811 -20.30 -10.67 12.30
CA ASP A 811 -19.77 -10.02 13.49
C ASP A 811 -19.32 -8.57 13.22
N ASP A 812 -18.80 -7.95 14.27
CA ASP A 812 -18.33 -6.57 14.27
C ASP A 812 -17.13 -6.33 13.35
N ALA A 813 -16.32 -7.36 13.09
CA ALA A 813 -15.24 -7.32 12.11
C ALA A 813 -15.75 -7.59 10.68
N GLY A 814 -17.04 -7.84 10.47
CA GLY A 814 -17.64 -8.16 9.17
C GLY A 814 -17.41 -9.60 8.71
N ARG A 815 -17.04 -10.51 9.61
CA ARG A 815 -16.87 -11.94 9.34
C ARG A 815 -18.21 -12.65 9.49
N ARG A 816 -18.53 -13.59 8.61
CA ARG A 816 -19.83 -14.28 8.60
C ARG A 816 -19.96 -15.22 9.81
N THR A 817 -20.90 -14.98 10.71
CA THR A 817 -21.10 -15.80 11.92
C THR A 817 -22.18 -16.85 11.76
N ALA A 818 -23.14 -16.64 10.86
CA ALA A 818 -24.17 -17.62 10.56
C ALA A 818 -24.64 -17.55 9.11
N THR A 819 -25.12 -18.69 8.62
CA THR A 819 -25.91 -18.82 7.40
C THR A 819 -27.22 -19.51 7.75
N HIS A 820 -28.35 -18.88 7.43
CA HIS A 820 -29.68 -19.42 7.70
C HIS A 820 -30.38 -19.79 6.40
N ARG A 821 -30.92 -21.02 6.32
CA ARG A 821 -31.78 -21.41 5.22
C ARG A 821 -33.23 -21.05 5.52
N VAL A 822 -33.91 -20.43 4.56
CA VAL A 822 -35.30 -19.96 4.73
C VAL A 822 -36.29 -21.12 4.95
N THR A 823 -36.00 -22.32 4.44
CA THR A 823 -36.78 -23.53 4.73
C THR A 823 -35.93 -24.66 5.28
N ALA A 824 -36.47 -25.31 6.32
CA ALA A 824 -35.82 -26.22 7.26
C ALA A 824 -34.71 -25.50 8.03
N GLY A 825 -34.91 -25.28 9.33
CA GLY A 825 -34.02 -24.57 10.29
C GLY A 825 -32.64 -25.21 10.47
N THR A 826 -31.97 -25.42 9.35
CA THR A 826 -30.62 -25.90 9.14
C THR A 826 -29.78 -24.64 9.02
N ASN A 827 -29.04 -24.36 10.09
CA ASN A 827 -28.21 -23.18 10.22
C ASN A 827 -26.76 -23.63 10.26
N GLU A 828 -25.89 -22.89 9.60
CA GLU A 828 -24.46 -23.02 9.78
C GLU A 828 -23.99 -21.91 10.71
N TYR A 829 -23.04 -22.22 11.59
CA TYR A 829 -22.47 -21.27 12.53
C TYR A 829 -20.95 -21.30 12.47
N TYR A 830 -20.34 -20.13 12.60
CA TYR A 830 -18.90 -19.95 12.52
C TYR A 830 -18.41 -19.14 13.73
N THR A 831 -17.36 -19.62 14.37
CA THR A 831 -16.60 -18.83 15.35
C THR A 831 -15.18 -18.58 14.84
N TYR A 832 -14.57 -17.51 15.30
CA TYR A 832 -13.27 -17.04 14.83
C TYR A 832 -12.34 -16.74 15.98
N ASP A 833 -11.06 -16.85 15.72
CA ASP A 833 -10.01 -16.38 16.61
C ASP A 833 -9.71 -14.87 16.43
N ALA A 834 -8.77 -14.33 17.20
CA ALA A 834 -8.39 -12.92 17.12
C ALA A 834 -7.76 -12.50 15.77
N LEU A 835 -7.32 -13.47 14.96
CA LEU A 835 -6.74 -13.25 13.64
C LEU A 835 -7.78 -13.48 12.52
N GLY A 836 -9.03 -13.79 12.84
CA GLY A 836 -10.09 -14.05 11.87
C GLY A 836 -10.06 -15.44 11.23
N ARG A 837 -9.32 -16.39 11.80
CA ARG A 837 -9.31 -17.79 11.35
C ARG A 837 -10.48 -18.53 12.01
N VAL A 838 -11.11 -19.46 11.30
CA VAL A 838 -12.29 -20.21 11.80
C VAL A 838 -11.85 -21.15 12.92
N LEU A 839 -12.36 -20.99 14.14
CA LEU A 839 -12.12 -21.91 15.26
C LEU A 839 -13.11 -23.07 15.28
N SER A 840 -14.35 -22.81 14.91
CA SER A 840 -15.41 -23.81 14.84
C SER A 840 -16.34 -23.51 13.68
N ALA A 841 -16.74 -24.56 12.98
CA ALA A 841 -17.81 -24.53 12.00
C ALA A 841 -18.85 -25.59 12.39
N THR A 842 -20.07 -25.16 12.65
CA THR A 842 -21.23 -26.05 12.81
C THR A 842 -21.96 -26.09 11.49
N ASP A 843 -22.11 -27.28 10.91
CA ASP A 843 -22.83 -27.42 9.65
C ASP A 843 -24.36 -27.46 9.84
N ALA A 844 -25.06 -27.48 8.72
CA ALA A 844 -26.51 -27.58 8.64
C ALA A 844 -27.13 -28.79 9.38
N GLN A 845 -26.34 -29.82 9.71
CA GLN A 845 -26.77 -31.02 10.44
C GLN A 845 -26.42 -30.94 11.94
N GLY A 846 -25.83 -29.84 12.41
CA GLY A 846 -25.39 -29.66 13.78
C GLY A 846 -24.05 -30.34 14.10
N ARG A 847 -23.34 -30.86 13.08
CA ARG A 847 -22.00 -31.44 13.28
C ARG A 847 -21.01 -30.31 13.46
N VAL A 848 -20.19 -30.42 14.51
CA VAL A 848 -19.23 -29.39 14.87
C VAL A 848 -17.85 -29.83 14.40
N THR A 849 -17.23 -29.02 13.56
CA THR A 849 -15.82 -29.15 13.19
C THR A 849 -15.02 -28.07 13.90
N THR A 850 -14.06 -28.45 14.75
CA THR A 850 -13.14 -27.51 15.39
C THR A 850 -11.77 -27.55 14.73
N TYR A 851 -11.11 -26.39 14.70
CA TYR A 851 -9.81 -26.19 14.06
C TYR A 851 -8.82 -25.66 15.09
N GLN A 852 -7.61 -26.23 15.10
CA GLN A 852 -6.46 -25.66 15.80
C GLN A 852 -5.41 -25.24 14.78
N TYR A 853 -4.73 -24.15 15.07
CA TYR A 853 -3.70 -23.57 14.21
C TYR A 853 -2.36 -23.52 14.94
N ASN A 854 -1.27 -23.59 14.21
CA ASN A 854 0.03 -23.18 14.74
C ASN A 854 0.21 -21.65 14.64
N ALA A 855 1.34 -21.16 15.13
CA ALA A 855 1.72 -19.74 15.06
C ALA A 855 1.81 -19.21 13.60
N ARG A 856 2.01 -20.08 12.60
CA ARG A 856 1.98 -19.72 11.17
C ARG A 856 0.58 -19.72 10.55
N GLY A 857 -0.46 -20.00 11.33
CA GLY A 857 -1.83 -20.11 10.82
C GLY A 857 -2.09 -21.32 9.94
N ARG A 858 -1.24 -22.35 10.00
CA ARG A 858 -1.51 -23.65 9.39
C ARG A 858 -2.35 -24.48 10.35
N THR A 859 -3.38 -25.16 9.85
CA THR A 859 -4.21 -26.06 10.64
C THR A 859 -3.39 -27.27 11.11
N THR A 860 -3.28 -27.48 12.41
CA THR A 860 -2.54 -28.60 13.03
C THR A 860 -3.45 -29.73 13.47
N ARG A 861 -4.72 -29.42 13.75
CA ARG A 861 -5.72 -30.39 14.18
C ARG A 861 -7.10 -30.00 13.65
N ILE A 862 -7.84 -31.01 13.20
CA ILE A 862 -9.26 -30.93 12.87
C ILE A 862 -9.98 -31.98 13.70
N GLU A 863 -11.00 -31.58 14.45
CA GLU A 863 -11.84 -32.50 15.22
C GLU A 863 -13.29 -32.40 14.72
N LEU A 864 -13.88 -33.55 14.42
CA LEU A 864 -15.27 -33.68 14.01
C LEU A 864 -16.05 -34.32 15.15
N ASN A 865 -16.99 -33.58 15.73
CA ASN A 865 -17.87 -34.09 16.78
C ASN A 865 -19.25 -34.39 16.18
N ASP A 866 -19.67 -35.65 16.24
CA ASP A 866 -20.98 -36.10 15.79
C ASP A 866 -22.02 -35.94 16.93
N PRO A 867 -23.15 -35.23 16.69
CA PRO A 867 -24.21 -35.05 17.69
C PRO A 867 -24.97 -36.34 18.09
N ASP A 868 -24.77 -37.47 17.40
CA ASP A 868 -25.55 -38.70 17.66
C ASP A 868 -25.03 -39.63 18.77
N GLY A 869 -23.93 -39.26 19.44
CA GLY A 869 -23.44 -39.96 20.64
C GLY A 869 -22.87 -41.36 20.37
N SER A 870 -22.61 -41.73 19.11
CA SER A 870 -22.01 -43.02 18.75
C SER A 870 -20.47 -43.01 18.70
N GLY A 871 -19.81 -42.26 19.59
CA GLY A 871 -18.36 -42.27 19.78
C GLY A 871 -17.54 -41.74 18.59
N PRO A 872 -16.22 -41.48 18.77
CA PRO A 872 -15.40 -40.93 17.70
C PRO A 872 -15.13 -42.00 16.64
N GLN A 873 -15.85 -42.00 15.51
CA GLN A 873 -15.50 -42.88 14.37
C GLN A 873 -14.30 -42.39 13.57
N HIS A 874 -13.79 -41.18 13.83
CA HIS A 874 -12.47 -40.77 13.41
C HIS A 874 -11.80 -40.04 14.58
N GLY A 875 -10.78 -40.68 15.17
CA GLY A 875 -9.93 -40.03 16.16
C GLY A 875 -9.28 -38.75 15.58
N PRO A 876 -8.73 -37.88 16.45
CA PRO A 876 -8.08 -36.64 16.03
C PRO A 876 -7.07 -36.94 14.92
N THR A 877 -7.28 -36.36 13.75
CA THR A 877 -6.30 -36.45 12.68
C THR A 877 -5.30 -35.32 12.93
N HIS A 878 -4.18 -35.65 13.55
CA HIS A 878 -3.01 -34.77 13.55
C HIS A 878 -2.47 -34.69 12.12
N LEU A 879 -2.40 -33.48 11.57
CA LEU A 879 -1.96 -33.21 10.20
C LEU A 879 -0.45 -33.02 10.11
#